data_AF-A0A8H6T6U5-F1
#
_entry.id   AF-A0A8H6T6U5-F1
#
_cell.length_a   1.000
_cell.length_b   1.000
_cell.length_c   1.000
_cell.angle_alpha   90.00
_cell.angle_beta   90.00
_cell.angle_gamma   90.00
#
_symmetry.space_group_name_H-M   'P 1'
#
loop_
_entity.id
_entity.type
_entity.pdbx_description
1 polymer ?
#
loop_
_entity_poly.entity_id
_entity_poly.type
_entity_poly.pdbx_seq_one_letter_code
_entity_poly.pdbx_strand_id
1 'polypeptide(L)'
;MLAELFLLLSGHESTLFLSTTGTLNPIYSSLQIHPGEQQCLESLSQIGQRYSRLNASCKSLSRSSSRYICAAVSAMRMVLKDYHALVVETEAKVLSKDSNLVASASFVPLSAIRSIFAEWEAPFANLISLVDQLETGSWKPGPLIDLLLKRAQTGVHRVADIFSRIAVAVQRVWREQLTAFLIHGSLSSTDALATPTYALQEGSMPACVSEQSRDSILYVGRAISTVKAAQWQKQLPRSLATEHTNLLQTVLPEDHEFDQVIAQIRTDVSEWLWSNVLTRRDVEEALDSLGNYFLSRNGEFAQSLIREIERLKLSRLTTRPGATSMIREQDLNIALLRASLGTSAQHDPKLSLLQFSLPAGPLRPLLPSLSHTQYPKPTSASASYLSTDPSLFSFSSHLLGSTPLTLNYKVTWPLDLFLHKSDLSIYATLFSYLSALRKTHMRLHTCWTSLSNAQRARRRWTGLGEGGTDEDIQVRQSLLRCGWGVVRDMGWFLDTLTGYLNTDVIDLEFRRLKDLLSGTGGLNASGSLSALPSGPLPVATSTASIGSNAQPHLDFTTLRAIHSEFLERVLNGCLLTNPGLTSLLQSILEVCESFVAHVERWGGDVLPALLFEGSLRGDEEIGATVKERAALVAEINETLQDLLESFYEQLSQSTSQTFAATDASKSILVNASLANHTTMGAILEGTEEEEGDPKDERESEHHPKTFFPKPPPATPHVFAFVVYTPFDPLAHSQAEYTPRLIGAPHTLEHRAYIEQNGSVVSPFHDIPLFADQNNGIFNMIVEVPRWTNAKMEISKDEPFNPIKQDTKKGRLRFVRNCFPHHGYIWNYGAFPQTWEDPTQSNAETKAKGDNDPLDVCEIGEQVGYVGQVKQVKVLGIMALLDEGETDWKVIVVDVQDPLASKLNDIEDVERHLPGLIRATNEWFRFVVYSVLFAFTQHATSIYKIPDGKPENTFAFSGEAKNKKYATEIIHECHEAWRRLITGESPAADIAIDNITIKNSPGFLQRDHPKYTTLPADSRKTPAPIDPSVSKWWYISSAPV
;
A
#
# COMPACT_ATOMS: atom_id res chain seq x y z
N MET A 1 -77.01 15.41 -49.25
CA MET A 1 -76.03 16.36 -48.70
C MET A 1 -75.68 16.03 -47.25
N LEU A 2 -76.49 16.40 -46.24
CA LEU A 2 -76.08 16.21 -44.83
C LEU A 2 -75.74 14.76 -44.43
N ALA A 3 -76.50 13.75 -44.89
CA ALA A 3 -76.17 12.35 -44.63
C ALA A 3 -74.80 11.94 -45.22
N GLU A 4 -74.57 12.20 -46.50
CA GLU A 4 -73.28 12.00 -47.19
C GLU A 4 -72.12 12.75 -46.48
N LEU A 5 -72.39 13.94 -45.94
CA LEU A 5 -71.43 14.75 -45.18
C LEU A 5 -71.06 14.10 -43.84
N PHE A 6 -72.03 13.61 -43.06
CA PHE A 6 -71.76 12.84 -41.84
C PHE A 6 -71.07 11.51 -42.13
N LEU A 7 -71.40 10.86 -43.25
CA LEU A 7 -70.74 9.64 -43.73
C LEU A 7 -69.25 9.90 -44.05
N LEU A 8 -68.94 11.02 -44.72
CA LEU A 8 -67.56 11.46 -45.00
C LEU A 8 -66.82 11.89 -43.72
N LEU A 9 -67.46 12.63 -42.81
CA LEU A 9 -66.89 12.99 -41.51
C LEU A 9 -66.61 11.76 -40.64
N SER A 10 -67.40 10.69 -40.78
CA SER A 10 -67.16 9.37 -40.18
C SER A 10 -66.05 8.56 -40.89
N GLY A 11 -65.47 9.10 -41.97
CA GLY A 11 -64.32 8.54 -42.69
C GLY A 11 -64.65 7.54 -43.80
N HIS A 12 -65.92 7.41 -44.19
CA HIS A 12 -66.35 6.59 -45.33
C HIS A 12 -66.33 7.39 -46.64
N GLU A 13 -66.34 6.69 -47.78
CA GLU A 13 -66.48 7.33 -49.09
C GLU A 13 -67.93 7.81 -49.31
N SER A 14 -68.13 9.06 -49.73
CA SER A 14 -69.45 9.61 -50.07
C SER A 14 -69.51 10.00 -51.54
N THR A 15 -70.69 9.90 -52.14
CA THR A 15 -70.89 10.11 -53.59
C THR A 15 -70.65 11.56 -54.05
N LEU A 16 -70.79 12.53 -53.13
CA LEU A 16 -70.72 13.97 -53.44
C LEU A 16 -69.30 14.52 -53.62
N PHE A 17 -68.26 13.84 -53.13
CA PHE A 17 -66.89 14.34 -53.08
C PHE A 17 -65.92 13.38 -53.77
N LEU A 18 -64.83 13.91 -54.33
CA LEU A 18 -63.79 13.08 -54.95
C LEU A 18 -62.80 12.55 -53.90
N SER A 19 -62.69 11.22 -53.77
CA SER A 19 -61.83 10.53 -52.79
C SER A 19 -60.36 11.00 -52.81
N THR A 20 -59.86 11.45 -53.96
CA THR A 20 -58.46 11.86 -54.19
C THR A 20 -58.17 13.35 -54.02
N THR A 21 -59.16 14.24 -54.05
CA THR A 21 -58.95 15.71 -54.07
C THR A 21 -59.75 16.49 -53.04
N GLY A 22 -60.82 15.91 -52.47
CA GLY A 22 -61.67 16.56 -51.46
C GLY A 22 -62.60 17.65 -52.00
N THR A 23 -62.39 18.07 -53.26
CA THR A 23 -63.33 18.89 -54.02
C THR A 23 -64.65 18.16 -54.24
N LEU A 24 -65.74 18.91 -54.41
CA LEU A 24 -67.01 18.37 -54.89
C LEU A 24 -66.79 17.62 -56.22
N ASN A 25 -67.49 16.50 -56.40
CA ASN A 25 -67.46 15.73 -57.63
C ASN A 25 -68.07 16.57 -58.77
N PRO A 26 -67.38 16.78 -59.91
CA PRO A 26 -67.75 17.77 -60.92
C PRO A 26 -69.13 17.55 -61.54
N ILE A 27 -69.70 16.34 -61.45
CA ILE A 27 -71.10 16.04 -61.82
C ILE A 27 -72.09 16.97 -61.06
N TYR A 28 -71.80 17.26 -59.79
CA TYR A 28 -72.63 18.08 -58.92
C TYR A 28 -72.36 19.60 -59.02
N SER A 29 -71.41 20.05 -59.85
CA SER A 29 -71.21 21.48 -60.18
C SER A 29 -72.43 22.12 -60.87
N SER A 30 -73.37 21.28 -61.31
CA SER A 30 -74.67 21.65 -61.88
C SER A 30 -75.68 22.14 -60.83
N LEU A 31 -75.46 21.83 -59.54
CA LEU A 31 -76.26 22.37 -58.43
C LEU A 31 -75.76 23.79 -58.10
N GLN A 32 -76.67 24.76 -58.10
CA GLN A 32 -76.41 26.18 -57.86
C GLN A 32 -76.21 26.47 -56.35
N ILE A 33 -75.20 25.83 -55.76
CA ILE A 33 -74.78 26.03 -54.36
C ILE A 33 -74.10 27.39 -54.22
N HIS A 34 -74.35 28.12 -53.13
CA HIS A 34 -73.70 29.41 -52.91
C HIS A 34 -72.18 29.24 -52.68
N PRO A 35 -71.28 30.07 -53.24
CA PRO A 35 -69.84 29.87 -53.12
C PRO A 35 -69.31 29.76 -51.67
N GLY A 36 -69.93 30.47 -50.73
CA GLY A 36 -69.61 30.35 -49.30
C GLY A 36 -70.05 29.02 -48.66
N GLU A 37 -71.10 28.38 -49.18
CA GLU A 37 -71.53 27.04 -48.76
C GLU A 37 -70.63 25.96 -49.37
N GLN A 38 -70.25 26.11 -50.65
CA GLN A 38 -69.23 25.28 -51.29
C GLN A 38 -67.92 25.29 -50.47
N GLN A 39 -67.42 26.47 -50.10
CA GLN A 39 -66.20 26.57 -49.28
C GLN A 39 -66.35 25.90 -47.90
N CYS A 40 -67.56 25.90 -47.31
CA CYS A 40 -67.81 25.18 -46.06
C CYS A 40 -67.85 23.66 -46.26
N LEU A 41 -68.41 23.17 -47.36
CA LEU A 41 -68.41 21.75 -47.74
C LEU A 41 -66.98 21.26 -48.04
N GLU A 42 -66.16 22.04 -48.74
CA GLU A 42 -64.75 21.73 -49.00
C GLU A 42 -63.91 21.72 -47.72
N SER A 43 -64.13 22.68 -46.80
CA SER A 43 -63.48 22.72 -45.48
C SER A 43 -63.82 21.49 -44.63
N LEU A 44 -65.09 21.08 -44.58
CA LEU A 44 -65.52 19.87 -43.87
C LEU A 44 -65.07 18.57 -44.55
N SER A 45 -65.04 18.55 -45.89
CA SER A 45 -64.50 17.43 -46.69
C SER A 45 -63.03 17.18 -46.37
N GLN A 46 -62.21 18.23 -46.29
CA GLN A 46 -60.82 18.11 -45.86
C GLN A 46 -60.70 17.52 -44.44
N ILE A 47 -61.55 17.91 -43.49
CA ILE A 47 -61.54 17.34 -42.12
C ILE A 47 -61.86 15.83 -42.16
N GLY A 48 -62.91 15.42 -42.88
CA GLY A 48 -63.29 14.00 -43.05
C GLY A 48 -62.22 13.16 -43.75
N GLN A 49 -61.59 13.70 -44.81
CA GLN A 49 -60.47 13.04 -45.49
C GLN A 49 -59.23 12.92 -44.60
N ARG A 50 -58.88 13.97 -43.85
CA ARG A 50 -57.78 13.93 -42.88
C ARG A 50 -58.03 12.86 -41.82
N TYR A 51 -59.25 12.77 -41.29
CA TYR A 51 -59.66 11.70 -40.37
C TYR A 51 -59.56 10.30 -41.00
N SER A 52 -60.05 10.11 -42.23
CA SER A 52 -60.00 8.80 -42.91
C SER A 52 -58.56 8.33 -43.14
N ARG A 53 -57.67 9.22 -43.60
CA ARG A 53 -56.22 8.95 -43.72
C ARG A 53 -55.59 8.59 -42.38
N LEU A 54 -55.84 9.37 -41.32
CA LEU A 54 -55.35 9.07 -39.96
C LEU A 54 -55.81 7.68 -39.48
N ASN A 55 -57.07 7.33 -39.71
CA ASN A 55 -57.64 6.04 -39.33
C ASN A 55 -57.03 4.87 -40.15
N ALA A 56 -56.75 5.07 -41.44
CA ALA A 56 -56.09 4.10 -42.30
C ALA A 56 -54.62 3.85 -41.86
N SER A 57 -53.84 4.93 -41.71
CA SER A 57 -52.45 4.85 -41.24
C SER A 57 -52.34 4.29 -39.82
N CYS A 58 -53.25 4.65 -38.91
CA CYS A 58 -53.30 4.04 -37.57
C CYS A 58 -53.57 2.54 -37.61
N LYS A 59 -54.34 2.02 -38.59
CA LYS A 59 -54.51 0.57 -38.78
C LYS A 59 -53.22 -0.06 -39.33
N SER A 60 -52.49 0.62 -40.21
CA SER A 60 -51.20 0.18 -40.73
C SER A 60 -50.14 0.11 -39.63
N LEU A 61 -49.83 1.24 -39.00
CA LEU A 61 -48.81 1.39 -37.96
C LEU A 61 -49.10 0.58 -36.69
N SER A 62 -50.36 0.19 -36.43
CA SER A 62 -50.68 -0.76 -35.33
C SER A 62 -50.17 -2.19 -35.55
N ARG A 63 -49.57 -2.49 -36.70
CA ARG A 63 -48.91 -3.76 -37.02
C ARG A 63 -47.37 -3.67 -36.98
N SER A 64 -46.82 -2.51 -36.64
CA SER A 64 -45.37 -2.30 -36.56
C SER A 64 -44.72 -3.14 -35.45
N SER A 65 -43.47 -3.52 -35.65
CA SER A 65 -42.68 -4.31 -34.68
C SER A 65 -42.32 -3.53 -33.42
N SER A 66 -42.22 -2.19 -33.51
CA SER A 66 -41.88 -1.34 -32.36
C SER A 66 -43.07 -1.16 -31.42
N ARG A 67 -42.85 -1.42 -30.13
CA ARG A 67 -43.85 -1.26 -29.07
C ARG A 67 -44.25 0.20 -28.89
N TYR A 68 -43.30 1.11 -29.12
CA TYR A 68 -43.44 2.54 -28.97
C TYR A 68 -44.36 3.16 -30.02
N ILE A 69 -44.21 2.76 -31.29
CA ILE A 69 -45.11 3.18 -32.37
C ILE A 69 -46.53 2.67 -32.09
N CYS A 70 -46.68 1.41 -31.68
CA CYS A 70 -47.99 0.85 -31.32
C CYS A 70 -48.65 1.56 -30.12
N ALA A 71 -47.88 2.04 -29.14
CA ALA A 71 -48.38 2.84 -28.02
C ALA A 71 -48.84 4.23 -28.47
N ALA A 72 -48.04 4.94 -29.29
CA ALA A 72 -48.41 6.23 -29.86
C ALA A 72 -49.71 6.12 -30.68
N VAL A 73 -49.79 5.11 -31.55
CA VAL A 73 -50.97 4.81 -32.37
C VAL A 73 -52.20 4.46 -31.51
N SER A 74 -52.02 3.76 -30.39
CA SER A 74 -53.11 3.47 -29.46
C SER A 74 -53.68 4.75 -28.83
N ALA A 75 -52.80 5.65 -28.37
CA ALA A 75 -53.21 6.96 -27.83
C ALA A 75 -53.87 7.86 -28.90
N MET A 76 -53.31 7.90 -30.11
CA MET A 76 -53.94 8.58 -31.26
C MET A 76 -55.34 8.01 -31.55
N ARG A 77 -55.51 6.69 -31.52
CA ARG A 77 -56.82 6.05 -31.69
C ARG A 77 -57.79 6.29 -30.53
N MET A 78 -57.33 6.72 -29.36
CA MET A 78 -58.22 7.26 -28.32
C MET A 78 -58.66 8.68 -28.65
N VAL A 79 -57.74 9.57 -29.03
CA VAL A 79 -58.08 10.95 -29.46
C VAL A 79 -59.03 10.96 -30.68
N LEU A 80 -58.89 10.00 -31.60
CA LEU A 80 -59.81 9.83 -32.73
C LEU A 80 -61.22 9.33 -32.32
N LYS A 81 -61.38 8.69 -31.15
CA LYS A 81 -62.72 8.37 -30.61
C LYS A 81 -63.44 9.63 -30.13
N ASP A 82 -62.73 10.60 -29.56
CA ASP A 82 -63.33 11.85 -29.08
C ASP A 82 -63.96 12.64 -30.24
N TYR A 83 -63.27 12.68 -31.40
CA TYR A 83 -63.84 13.21 -32.64
C TYR A 83 -65.02 12.36 -33.15
N HIS A 84 -64.91 11.03 -33.18
CA HIS A 84 -66.01 10.17 -33.62
C HIS A 84 -67.26 10.31 -32.73
N ALA A 85 -67.08 10.51 -31.42
CA ALA A 85 -68.16 10.80 -30.49
C ALA A 85 -68.84 12.13 -30.84
N LEU A 86 -68.07 13.18 -31.15
CA LEU A 86 -68.60 14.47 -31.60
C LEU A 86 -69.39 14.36 -32.93
N VAL A 87 -68.95 13.52 -33.88
CA VAL A 87 -69.71 13.26 -35.12
C VAL A 87 -71.06 12.62 -34.81
N VAL A 88 -71.10 11.57 -33.99
CA VAL A 88 -72.34 10.88 -33.58
C VAL A 88 -73.25 11.77 -32.74
N GLU A 89 -72.70 12.60 -31.84
CA GLU A 89 -73.47 13.57 -31.05
C GLU A 89 -74.10 14.65 -31.93
N THR A 90 -73.36 15.13 -32.94
CA THR A 90 -73.86 16.15 -33.88
C THR A 90 -74.95 15.57 -34.79
N GLU A 91 -74.79 14.34 -35.28
CA GLU A 91 -75.84 13.62 -36.01
C GLU A 91 -77.09 13.40 -35.13
N ALA A 92 -76.91 12.97 -33.87
CA ALA A 92 -78.01 12.80 -32.93
C ALA A 92 -78.77 14.11 -32.64
N LYS A 93 -78.09 15.26 -32.55
CA LYS A 93 -78.72 16.58 -32.43
C LYS A 93 -79.51 16.99 -33.67
N VAL A 94 -79.01 16.66 -34.86
CA VAL A 94 -79.77 16.85 -36.13
C VAL A 94 -81.02 15.97 -36.18
N LEU A 95 -80.91 14.69 -35.81
CA LEU A 95 -82.03 13.74 -35.82
C LEU A 95 -83.09 14.04 -34.76
N SER A 96 -82.68 14.46 -33.56
CA SER A 96 -83.58 14.84 -32.46
C SER A 96 -84.21 16.23 -32.61
N LYS A 97 -83.78 17.02 -33.60
CA LYS A 97 -84.20 18.41 -33.85
C LYS A 97 -83.90 19.35 -32.68
N ASP A 98 -82.69 19.27 -32.14
CA ASP A 98 -82.19 20.20 -31.12
C ASP A 98 -82.28 21.65 -31.62
N SER A 99 -83.00 22.50 -30.87
CA SER A 99 -83.16 23.94 -31.11
C SER A 99 -81.86 24.72 -31.26
N ASN A 100 -80.74 24.21 -30.74
CA ASN A 100 -79.42 24.83 -30.87
C ASN A 100 -78.78 24.65 -32.26
N LEU A 101 -79.22 23.63 -33.03
CA LEU A 101 -78.60 23.24 -34.30
C LEU A 101 -79.60 23.17 -35.47
N VAL A 102 -80.89 22.97 -35.17
CA VAL A 102 -81.96 22.76 -36.15
C VAL A 102 -82.99 23.89 -36.05
N ALA A 103 -83.05 24.73 -37.08
CA ALA A 103 -84.00 25.84 -37.14
C ALA A 103 -85.45 25.35 -37.34
N SER A 104 -86.43 26.22 -37.10
CA SER A 104 -87.88 25.93 -37.10
C SER A 104 -88.44 25.26 -38.36
N ALA A 105 -87.73 25.32 -39.49
CA ALA A 105 -88.07 24.63 -40.75
C ALA A 105 -87.42 23.23 -40.91
N SER A 106 -86.82 22.67 -39.85
CA SER A 106 -85.89 21.51 -39.92
C SER A 106 -84.64 21.77 -40.79
N PHE A 107 -84.24 23.04 -40.92
CA PHE A 107 -83.04 23.46 -41.65
C PHE A 107 -81.81 23.47 -40.72
N VAL A 108 -80.67 22.98 -41.22
CA VAL A 108 -79.40 22.94 -40.48
C VAL A 108 -78.35 23.75 -41.26
N PRO A 109 -77.86 24.89 -40.73
CA PRO A 109 -76.88 25.71 -41.42
C PRO A 109 -75.51 25.03 -41.45
N LEU A 110 -74.92 24.90 -42.65
CA LEU A 110 -73.58 24.32 -42.85
C LEU A 110 -72.49 25.08 -42.08
N SER A 111 -72.68 26.38 -41.81
CA SER A 111 -71.78 27.19 -40.99
C SER A 111 -71.75 26.76 -39.52
N ALA A 112 -72.85 26.27 -38.94
CA ALA A 112 -72.85 25.75 -37.57
C ALA A 112 -72.11 24.40 -37.49
N ILE A 113 -72.35 23.51 -38.46
CA ILE A 113 -71.60 22.25 -38.59
C ILE A 113 -70.09 22.54 -38.74
N ARG A 114 -69.72 23.49 -39.59
CA ARG A 114 -68.32 23.94 -39.74
C ARG A 114 -67.76 24.50 -38.44
N SER A 115 -68.53 25.29 -37.68
CA SER A 115 -68.09 25.83 -36.40
C SER A 115 -67.83 24.75 -35.35
N ILE A 116 -68.58 23.65 -35.35
CA ILE A 116 -68.39 22.51 -34.43
C ILE A 116 -67.11 21.73 -34.77
N PHE A 117 -66.82 21.50 -36.05
CA PHE A 117 -65.66 20.70 -36.45
C PHE A 117 -64.37 21.50 -36.67
N ALA A 118 -64.42 22.84 -36.76
CA ALA A 118 -63.24 23.69 -36.95
C ALA A 118 -62.13 23.47 -35.89
N GLU A 119 -62.51 23.12 -34.64
CA GLU A 119 -61.57 22.82 -33.56
C GLU A 119 -60.61 21.64 -33.87
N TRP A 120 -60.98 20.76 -34.80
CA TRP A 120 -60.21 19.59 -35.21
C TRP A 120 -59.30 19.82 -36.42
N GLU A 121 -59.43 20.95 -37.12
CA GLU A 121 -58.69 21.20 -38.35
C GLU A 121 -57.16 21.25 -38.11
N ALA A 122 -56.74 21.97 -37.07
CA ALA A 122 -55.34 22.10 -36.67
C ALA A 122 -54.77 20.82 -36.00
N PRO A 123 -55.46 20.16 -35.06
CA PRO A 123 -55.06 18.83 -34.58
C PRO A 123 -54.83 17.81 -35.70
N PHE A 124 -55.75 17.67 -36.66
CA PHE A 124 -55.60 16.68 -37.73
C PHE A 124 -54.45 17.00 -38.69
N ALA A 125 -54.18 18.27 -39.00
CA ALA A 125 -53.01 18.66 -39.78
C ALA A 125 -51.69 18.24 -39.10
N ASN A 126 -51.58 18.49 -37.79
CA ASN A 126 -50.39 18.14 -37.02
C ASN A 126 -50.23 16.62 -36.81
N LEU A 127 -51.32 15.88 -36.61
CA LEU A 127 -51.30 14.42 -36.49
C LEU A 127 -50.95 13.73 -37.80
N ILE A 128 -51.36 14.26 -38.97
CA ILE A 128 -50.93 13.71 -40.27
C ILE A 128 -49.43 13.97 -40.47
N SER A 129 -48.95 15.17 -40.13
CA SER A 129 -47.51 15.48 -40.14
C SER A 129 -46.69 14.55 -39.22
N LEU A 130 -47.26 14.05 -38.12
CA LEU A 130 -46.63 13.01 -37.30
C LEU A 130 -46.65 11.66 -38.02
N VAL A 131 -47.82 11.21 -38.49
CA VAL A 131 -48.01 9.93 -39.17
C VAL A 131 -47.10 9.78 -40.39
N ASP A 132 -47.01 10.81 -41.24
CA ASP A 132 -46.17 10.80 -42.44
C ASP A 132 -44.68 10.65 -42.10
N GLN A 133 -44.25 11.14 -40.93
CA GLN A 133 -42.89 10.94 -40.40
C GLN A 133 -42.71 9.54 -39.78
N LEU A 134 -43.75 8.98 -39.14
CA LEU A 134 -43.74 7.61 -38.61
C LEU A 134 -43.76 6.53 -39.70
N GLU A 135 -44.39 6.80 -40.85
CA GLU A 135 -44.43 5.88 -41.99
C GLU A 135 -43.15 5.93 -42.84
N THR A 136 -42.39 7.04 -42.81
CA THR A 136 -41.16 7.21 -43.61
C THR A 136 -39.86 6.92 -42.85
N GLY A 137 -39.88 6.92 -41.51
CA GLY A 137 -38.68 6.77 -40.67
C GLY A 137 -38.62 5.47 -39.86
N SER A 138 -37.40 5.01 -39.57
CA SER A 138 -37.16 3.99 -38.54
C SER A 138 -36.89 4.68 -37.20
N TRP A 139 -37.82 4.56 -36.25
CA TRP A 139 -37.83 5.35 -35.02
C TRP A 139 -37.29 4.59 -33.82
N LYS A 140 -36.20 5.09 -33.23
CA LYS A 140 -35.70 4.69 -31.90
C LYS A 140 -36.50 5.41 -30.80
N PRO A 141 -36.63 4.85 -29.58
CA PRO A 141 -37.55 5.38 -28.58
C PRO A 141 -37.21 6.77 -28.03
N GLY A 142 -35.92 7.10 -27.85
CA GLY A 142 -35.50 8.44 -27.40
C GLY A 142 -35.95 9.53 -28.37
N PRO A 143 -35.47 9.54 -29.63
CA PRO A 143 -35.87 10.49 -30.66
C PRO A 143 -37.39 10.56 -30.93
N LEU A 144 -38.12 9.45 -30.72
CA LEU A 144 -39.59 9.44 -30.82
C LEU A 144 -40.27 10.19 -29.67
N ILE A 145 -39.80 10.00 -28.43
CA ILE A 145 -40.28 10.78 -27.27
C ILE A 145 -39.92 12.26 -27.47
N ASP A 146 -38.68 12.56 -27.84
CA ASP A 146 -38.22 13.93 -28.07
C ASP A 146 -39.03 14.65 -29.18
N LEU A 147 -39.38 13.94 -30.27
CA LEU A 147 -40.28 14.47 -31.31
C LEU A 147 -41.68 14.79 -30.78
N LEU A 148 -42.25 13.93 -29.95
CA LEU A 148 -43.59 14.11 -29.40
C LEU A 148 -43.63 15.27 -28.40
N LEU A 149 -42.63 15.39 -27.52
CA LEU A 149 -42.50 16.52 -26.60
C LEU A 149 -42.29 17.85 -27.34
N LYS A 150 -41.43 17.86 -28.36
CA LYS A 150 -41.25 19.03 -29.24
C LYS A 150 -42.51 19.42 -30.01
N ARG A 151 -43.40 18.47 -30.32
CA ARG A 151 -44.73 18.72 -30.93
C ARG A 151 -45.82 19.08 -29.91
N ALA A 152 -45.64 18.80 -28.62
CA ALA A 152 -46.52 19.30 -27.56
C ALA A 152 -46.26 20.79 -27.27
N GLN A 153 -45.01 21.25 -27.42
CA GLN A 153 -44.60 22.66 -27.27
C GLN A 153 -45.18 23.57 -28.39
N THR A 154 -46.48 23.87 -28.32
CA THR A 154 -47.20 24.73 -29.27
C THR A 154 -48.11 25.72 -28.56
N GLY A 155 -48.34 26.89 -29.16
CA GLY A 155 -49.27 27.90 -28.64
C GLY A 155 -50.75 27.53 -28.78
N VAL A 156 -51.09 26.32 -29.23
CA VAL A 156 -52.48 25.87 -29.43
C VAL A 156 -52.79 24.78 -28.42
N HIS A 157 -53.46 25.15 -27.32
CA HIS A 157 -53.71 24.27 -26.17
C HIS A 157 -54.23 22.87 -26.53
N ARG A 158 -55.18 22.76 -27.48
CA ARG A 158 -55.74 21.46 -27.90
C ARG A 158 -54.72 20.57 -28.64
N VAL A 159 -53.78 21.18 -29.37
CA VAL A 159 -52.68 20.44 -30.02
C VAL A 159 -51.67 20.01 -28.96
N ALA A 160 -51.30 20.91 -28.04
CA ALA A 160 -50.43 20.59 -26.91
C ALA A 160 -50.95 19.41 -26.09
N ASP A 161 -52.20 19.46 -25.61
CA ASP A 161 -52.87 18.39 -24.85
C ASP A 161 -52.86 17.05 -25.62
N ILE A 162 -53.25 17.05 -26.91
CA ILE A 162 -53.24 15.84 -27.75
C ILE A 162 -51.83 15.24 -27.86
N PHE A 163 -50.80 16.05 -28.11
CA PHE A 163 -49.43 15.54 -28.21
C PHE A 163 -48.84 15.13 -26.85
N SER A 164 -49.19 15.81 -25.76
CA SER A 164 -48.84 15.39 -24.39
C SER A 164 -49.45 14.03 -24.04
N ARG A 165 -50.74 13.79 -24.33
CA ARG A 165 -51.39 12.48 -24.11
C ARG A 165 -50.70 11.35 -24.89
N ILE A 166 -50.21 11.63 -26.10
CA ILE A 166 -49.47 10.68 -26.93
C ILE A 166 -48.05 10.47 -26.36
N ALA A 167 -47.35 11.53 -25.96
CA ALA A 167 -46.01 11.46 -25.34
C ALA A 167 -46.05 10.61 -24.05
N VAL A 168 -46.99 10.88 -23.14
CA VAL A 168 -47.19 10.13 -21.90
C VAL A 168 -47.45 8.64 -22.16
N ALA A 169 -48.18 8.29 -23.23
CA ALA A 169 -48.40 6.88 -23.59
C ALA A 169 -47.12 6.17 -24.05
N VAL A 170 -46.22 6.88 -24.74
CA VAL A 170 -44.91 6.35 -25.20
C VAL A 170 -43.91 6.30 -24.04
N GLN A 171 -43.84 7.33 -23.21
CA GLN A 171 -43.03 7.39 -21.99
C GLN A 171 -43.40 6.28 -20.99
N ARG A 172 -44.69 5.94 -20.86
CA ARG A 172 -45.13 4.79 -20.04
C ARG A 172 -44.50 3.47 -20.52
N VAL A 173 -44.47 3.21 -21.83
CA VAL A 173 -43.81 2.00 -22.37
C VAL A 173 -42.30 2.05 -22.17
N TRP A 174 -41.67 3.23 -22.28
CA TRP A 174 -40.25 3.42 -21.99
C TRP A 174 -39.92 3.10 -20.54
N ARG A 175 -40.74 3.61 -19.62
CA ARG A 175 -40.62 3.37 -18.19
C ARG A 175 -40.81 1.91 -17.80
N GLU A 176 -41.75 1.19 -18.41
CA GLU A 176 -41.90 -0.26 -18.17
C GLU A 176 -40.65 -1.04 -18.64
N GLN A 177 -40.02 -0.64 -19.75
CA GLN A 177 -38.72 -1.20 -20.15
C GLN A 177 -37.58 -0.81 -19.19
N LEU A 178 -37.55 0.43 -18.71
CA LEU A 178 -36.57 0.88 -17.71
C LEU A 178 -36.70 0.11 -16.40
N THR A 179 -37.92 -0.06 -15.90
CA THR A 179 -38.25 -0.84 -14.70
C THR A 179 -37.76 -2.29 -14.84
N ALA A 180 -38.01 -2.92 -15.99
CA ALA A 180 -37.52 -4.26 -16.31
C ALA A 180 -35.98 -4.36 -16.42
N PHE A 181 -35.29 -3.28 -16.79
CA PHE A 181 -33.83 -3.23 -16.82
C PHE A 181 -33.23 -3.01 -15.43
N LEU A 182 -33.67 -1.97 -14.72
CA LEU A 182 -33.17 -1.59 -13.39
C LEU A 182 -33.45 -2.68 -12.35
N ILE A 183 -34.71 -3.03 -12.15
CA ILE A 183 -35.14 -3.84 -10.99
C ILE A 183 -34.99 -5.34 -11.26
N HIS A 184 -35.11 -5.74 -12.53
CA HIS A 184 -35.13 -7.15 -12.91
C HIS A 184 -33.93 -7.58 -13.74
N GLY A 185 -33.00 -6.68 -14.09
CA GLY A 185 -31.81 -7.01 -14.88
C GLY A 185 -32.17 -7.74 -16.18
N SER A 186 -33.18 -7.25 -16.90
CA SER A 186 -33.74 -7.92 -18.07
C SER A 186 -33.83 -6.99 -19.27
N LEU A 187 -33.45 -7.50 -20.43
CA LEU A 187 -33.44 -6.78 -21.70
C LEU A 187 -34.59 -7.27 -22.59
N SER A 188 -35.29 -6.34 -23.22
CA SER A 188 -36.29 -6.65 -24.24
C SER A 188 -35.62 -7.16 -25.52
N SER A 189 -36.20 -8.17 -26.18
CA SER A 189 -35.78 -8.61 -27.52
C SER A 189 -36.22 -7.67 -28.64
N THR A 190 -37.12 -6.72 -28.35
CA THR A 190 -37.57 -5.67 -29.28
C THR A 190 -37.38 -4.29 -28.66
N ASP A 191 -36.76 -3.39 -29.42
CA ASP A 191 -36.36 -2.03 -28.99
C ASP A 191 -35.56 -2.03 -27.67
N ALA A 192 -34.42 -2.71 -27.64
CA ALA A 192 -33.62 -2.91 -26.43
C ALA A 192 -32.91 -1.63 -25.94
N LEU A 193 -33.06 -1.31 -24.66
CA LEU A 193 -32.42 -0.15 -24.00
C LEU A 193 -30.87 -0.27 -23.98
N ALA A 194 -30.35 -1.48 -23.82
CA ALA A 194 -28.91 -1.76 -23.75
C ALA A 194 -28.50 -2.98 -24.60
N THR A 195 -27.19 -3.13 -24.82
CA THR A 195 -26.56 -4.29 -25.46
C THR A 195 -26.46 -5.49 -24.50
N PRO A 196 -26.11 -6.70 -24.98
CA PRO A 196 -25.75 -7.83 -24.12
C PRO A 196 -24.51 -7.59 -23.23
N THR A 197 -23.69 -6.58 -23.54
CA THR A 197 -22.59 -6.09 -22.69
C THR A 197 -23.03 -5.01 -21.69
N TYR A 198 -24.35 -4.79 -21.58
CA TYR A 198 -25.01 -3.80 -20.73
C TYR A 198 -24.66 -2.32 -21.02
N ALA A 199 -24.13 -2.00 -22.20
CA ALA A 199 -23.95 -0.61 -22.64
C ALA A 199 -25.26 -0.06 -23.22
N LEU A 200 -25.66 1.17 -22.87
CA LEU A 200 -26.87 1.81 -23.42
C LEU A 200 -26.77 1.94 -24.95
N GLN A 201 -27.86 1.65 -25.66
CA GLN A 201 -27.87 1.82 -27.12
C GLN A 201 -28.05 3.29 -27.50
N GLU A 202 -27.28 3.76 -28.49
CA GLU A 202 -27.40 5.12 -29.01
C GLU A 202 -28.84 5.41 -29.47
N GLY A 203 -29.47 6.48 -28.95
CA GLY A 203 -30.86 6.84 -29.23
C GLY A 203 -31.92 6.03 -28.45
N SER A 204 -31.54 5.20 -27.47
CA SER A 204 -32.50 4.52 -26.58
C SER A 204 -33.01 5.40 -25.43
N MET A 205 -32.21 6.39 -25.01
CA MET A 205 -32.54 7.38 -23.98
C MET A 205 -33.13 8.65 -24.62
N PRO A 206 -34.20 9.25 -24.07
CA PRO A 206 -34.68 10.58 -24.44
C PRO A 206 -33.66 11.68 -24.11
N ALA A 207 -33.75 12.81 -24.81
CA ALA A 207 -32.92 13.99 -24.56
C ALA A 207 -33.21 14.65 -23.20
N CYS A 208 -34.42 14.54 -22.66
CA CYS A 208 -34.81 15.12 -21.37
C CYS A 208 -34.15 14.47 -20.14
N VAL A 209 -33.69 13.21 -20.24
CA VAL A 209 -33.03 12.52 -19.11
C VAL A 209 -31.61 13.06 -18.94
N SER A 210 -31.25 13.48 -17.73
CA SER A 210 -29.92 14.01 -17.40
C SER A 210 -28.78 13.00 -17.62
N GLU A 211 -27.56 13.48 -17.83
CA GLU A 211 -26.37 12.63 -18.00
C GLU A 211 -26.09 11.78 -16.74
N GLN A 212 -26.18 12.40 -15.56
CA GLN A 212 -26.05 11.73 -14.25
C GLN A 212 -27.08 10.60 -14.07
N SER A 213 -28.31 10.76 -14.56
CA SER A 213 -29.31 9.69 -14.53
C SER A 213 -29.05 8.61 -15.57
N ARG A 214 -28.51 8.94 -16.76
CA ARG A 214 -28.10 7.92 -17.76
C ARG A 214 -27.02 7.01 -17.19
N ASP A 215 -26.00 7.58 -16.55
CA ASP A 215 -24.94 6.81 -15.89
C ASP A 215 -25.45 5.98 -14.71
N SER A 216 -26.34 6.55 -13.90
CA SER A 216 -26.95 5.84 -12.77
C SER A 216 -27.82 4.66 -13.24
N ILE A 217 -28.57 4.83 -14.34
CA ILE A 217 -29.37 3.79 -14.99
C ILE A 217 -28.48 2.68 -15.57
N LEU A 218 -27.41 3.06 -16.27
CA LEU A 218 -26.40 2.16 -16.82
C LEU A 218 -25.75 1.32 -15.71
N TYR A 219 -25.33 1.96 -14.62
CA TYR A 219 -24.70 1.33 -13.47
C TYR A 219 -25.62 0.34 -12.74
N VAL A 220 -26.82 0.76 -12.33
CA VAL A 220 -27.80 -0.09 -11.62
C VAL A 220 -28.21 -1.29 -12.48
N GLY A 221 -28.58 -1.03 -13.74
CA GLY A 221 -29.02 -2.07 -14.66
C GLY A 221 -27.91 -3.08 -14.99
N ARG A 222 -26.65 -2.63 -15.18
CA ARG A 222 -25.49 -3.52 -15.33
C ARG A 222 -25.26 -4.37 -14.07
N ALA A 223 -25.29 -3.75 -12.89
CA ALA A 223 -25.02 -4.46 -11.63
C ALA A 223 -26.06 -5.56 -11.37
N ILE A 224 -27.36 -5.23 -11.43
CA ILE A 224 -28.44 -6.19 -11.18
C ILE A 224 -28.51 -7.26 -12.28
N SER A 225 -28.27 -6.90 -13.56
CA SER A 225 -28.17 -7.90 -14.63
C SER A 225 -27.02 -8.88 -14.43
N THR A 226 -25.87 -8.40 -13.92
CA THR A 226 -24.68 -9.24 -13.72
C THR A 226 -24.84 -10.15 -12.48
N VAL A 227 -25.39 -9.63 -11.37
CA VAL A 227 -25.79 -10.44 -10.19
C VAL A 227 -26.73 -11.58 -10.59
N LYS A 228 -27.69 -11.29 -11.47
CA LYS A 228 -28.66 -12.26 -12.00
C LYS A 228 -28.01 -13.28 -12.95
N ALA A 229 -27.13 -12.83 -13.84
CA ALA A 229 -26.39 -13.70 -14.76
C ALA A 229 -25.41 -14.65 -14.03
N ALA A 230 -24.79 -14.18 -12.95
CA ALA A 230 -23.93 -14.96 -12.06
C ALA A 230 -24.70 -15.93 -11.14
N GLN A 231 -26.04 -15.92 -11.15
CA GLN A 231 -26.92 -16.70 -10.27
C GLN A 231 -26.55 -16.56 -8.77
N TRP A 232 -26.28 -15.34 -8.32
CA TRP A 232 -25.80 -15.12 -6.95
C TRP A 232 -26.82 -15.55 -5.89
N GLN A 233 -26.32 -16.07 -4.76
CA GLN A 233 -27.12 -16.67 -3.68
C GLN A 233 -28.13 -15.69 -3.06
N LYS A 234 -27.79 -14.40 -3.04
CA LYS A 234 -28.66 -13.31 -2.63
C LYS A 234 -29.04 -12.48 -3.84
N GLN A 235 -30.33 -12.22 -4.02
CA GLN A 235 -30.88 -11.28 -5.00
C GLN A 235 -31.52 -10.08 -4.28
N LEU A 236 -31.83 -9.02 -5.04
CA LEU A 236 -32.50 -7.83 -4.51
C LEU A 236 -33.81 -8.22 -3.78
N PRO A 237 -34.07 -7.70 -2.56
CA PRO A 237 -35.28 -8.05 -1.81
C PRO A 237 -36.56 -7.69 -2.58
N ARG A 238 -37.56 -8.59 -2.54
CA ARG A 238 -38.85 -8.36 -3.23
C ARG A 238 -39.61 -7.14 -2.71
N SER A 239 -39.40 -6.76 -1.45
CA SER A 239 -39.91 -5.49 -0.89
C SER A 239 -39.33 -4.29 -1.63
N LEU A 240 -38.01 -4.15 -1.63
CA LEU A 240 -37.27 -3.06 -2.29
C LEU A 240 -37.55 -3.02 -3.80
N ALA A 241 -37.63 -4.18 -4.45
CA ALA A 241 -38.03 -4.27 -5.86
C ALA A 241 -39.46 -3.75 -6.12
N THR A 242 -40.39 -3.93 -5.18
CA THR A 242 -41.77 -3.42 -5.29
C THR A 242 -41.80 -1.92 -5.03
N GLU A 243 -41.03 -1.45 -4.05
CA GLU A 243 -40.88 -0.03 -3.71
C GLU A 243 -40.28 0.77 -4.88
N HIS A 244 -39.18 0.31 -5.47
CA HIS A 244 -38.59 0.88 -6.68
C HIS A 244 -39.55 0.86 -7.88
N THR A 245 -40.38 -0.17 -8.01
CA THR A 245 -41.42 -0.22 -9.06
C THR A 245 -42.46 0.89 -8.85
N ASN A 246 -42.93 1.09 -7.62
CA ASN A 246 -43.90 2.12 -7.28
C ASN A 246 -43.32 3.53 -7.52
N LEU A 247 -42.09 3.79 -7.06
CA LEU A 247 -41.39 5.07 -7.21
C LEU A 247 -41.17 5.45 -8.68
N LEU A 248 -40.81 4.47 -9.53
CA LEU A 248 -40.75 4.71 -10.98
C LEU A 248 -42.15 5.01 -11.52
N GLN A 249 -43.16 4.18 -11.22
CA GLN A 249 -44.49 4.30 -11.81
C GLN A 249 -45.20 5.64 -11.53
N THR A 250 -44.85 6.35 -10.46
CA THR A 250 -45.37 7.70 -10.18
C THR A 250 -44.81 8.80 -11.07
N VAL A 251 -43.60 8.66 -11.66
CA VAL A 251 -42.85 9.78 -12.25
C VAL A 251 -42.57 9.58 -13.75
N LEU A 252 -42.62 10.64 -14.56
CA LEU A 252 -42.30 10.63 -15.99
C LEU A 252 -40.87 11.14 -16.26
N PRO A 253 -40.24 10.79 -17.40
CA PRO A 253 -38.86 11.20 -17.71
C PRO A 253 -38.65 12.70 -17.98
N GLU A 254 -39.72 13.49 -17.88
CA GLU A 254 -39.73 14.96 -18.03
C GLU A 254 -39.85 15.70 -16.69
N ASP A 255 -40.17 15.00 -15.60
CA ASP A 255 -40.33 15.56 -14.28
C ASP A 255 -38.98 15.73 -13.57
N HIS A 256 -38.77 16.83 -12.86
CA HIS A 256 -37.56 17.04 -12.04
C HIS A 256 -37.39 16.01 -10.91
N GLU A 257 -38.48 15.34 -10.51
CA GLU A 257 -38.46 14.24 -9.52
C GLU A 257 -37.82 12.96 -10.08
N PHE A 258 -37.72 12.82 -11.42
CA PHE A 258 -37.17 11.61 -12.06
C PHE A 258 -35.70 11.39 -11.70
N ASP A 259 -34.89 12.44 -11.78
CA ASP A 259 -33.46 12.37 -11.40
C ASP A 259 -33.28 12.02 -9.92
N GLN A 260 -34.19 12.46 -9.04
CA GLN A 260 -34.17 12.13 -7.61
C GLN A 260 -34.54 10.66 -7.36
N VAL A 261 -35.57 10.14 -8.02
CA VAL A 261 -35.94 8.71 -7.94
C VAL A 261 -34.82 7.80 -8.46
N ILE A 262 -34.18 8.16 -9.57
CA ILE A 262 -33.03 7.40 -10.10
C ILE A 262 -31.83 7.46 -9.15
N ALA A 263 -31.56 8.59 -8.50
CA ALA A 263 -30.51 8.70 -7.48
C ALA A 263 -30.81 7.87 -6.22
N GLN A 264 -32.06 7.82 -5.76
CA GLN A 264 -32.46 6.97 -4.63
C GLN A 264 -32.28 5.48 -4.96
N ILE A 265 -32.81 5.03 -6.10
CA ILE A 265 -32.67 3.65 -6.57
C ILE A 265 -31.20 3.24 -6.69
N ARG A 266 -30.33 4.12 -7.19
CA ARG A 266 -28.88 3.90 -7.20
C ARG A 266 -28.30 3.72 -5.80
N THR A 267 -28.70 4.56 -4.84
CA THR A 267 -28.20 4.51 -3.46
C THR A 267 -28.59 3.17 -2.80
N ASP A 268 -29.88 2.82 -2.82
CA ASP A 268 -30.40 1.59 -2.22
C ASP A 268 -29.76 0.33 -2.81
N VAL A 269 -29.55 0.31 -4.14
CA VAL A 269 -28.90 -0.81 -4.83
C VAL A 269 -27.41 -0.89 -4.47
N SER A 270 -26.70 0.24 -4.38
CA SER A 270 -25.30 0.27 -3.97
C SER A 270 -25.10 -0.22 -2.53
N GLU A 271 -25.94 0.22 -1.59
CA GLU A 271 -25.93 -0.28 -0.21
C GLU A 271 -26.20 -1.78 -0.13
N TRP A 272 -27.19 -2.26 -0.90
CA TRP A 272 -27.49 -3.68 -0.97
C TRP A 272 -26.30 -4.50 -1.52
N LEU A 273 -25.63 -4.02 -2.57
CA LEU A 273 -24.45 -4.66 -3.15
C LEU A 273 -23.25 -4.67 -2.18
N TRP A 274 -22.96 -3.55 -1.53
CA TRP A 274 -21.91 -3.43 -0.50
C TRP A 274 -22.13 -4.37 0.69
N SER A 275 -23.40 -4.60 1.04
CA SER A 275 -23.79 -5.46 2.16
C SER A 275 -23.92 -6.95 1.80
N ASN A 276 -24.00 -7.33 0.51
CA ASN A 276 -24.40 -8.69 0.10
C ASN A 276 -23.65 -9.30 -1.09
N VAL A 277 -22.84 -8.54 -1.82
CA VAL A 277 -22.17 -8.97 -3.05
C VAL A 277 -20.66 -8.77 -2.96
N LEU A 278 -20.20 -7.53 -2.77
CA LEU A 278 -18.79 -7.20 -2.61
C LEU A 278 -18.64 -6.48 -1.28
N THR A 279 -18.29 -7.22 -0.22
CA THR A 279 -18.21 -6.64 1.12
C THR A 279 -16.90 -5.88 1.32
N ARG A 280 -16.89 -4.96 2.28
CA ARG A 280 -15.68 -4.22 2.66
C ARG A 280 -14.47 -5.14 2.90
N ARG A 281 -14.66 -6.30 3.54
CA ARG A 281 -13.57 -7.26 3.80
C ARG A 281 -13.01 -7.85 2.51
N ASP A 282 -13.85 -8.13 1.52
CA ASP A 282 -13.41 -8.66 0.22
C ASP A 282 -12.59 -7.62 -0.56
N VAL A 283 -12.93 -6.33 -0.42
CA VAL A 283 -12.17 -5.20 -0.99
C VAL A 283 -10.85 -4.99 -0.25
N GLU A 284 -10.84 -5.01 1.07
CA GLU A 284 -9.62 -4.91 1.89
C GLU A 284 -8.66 -6.09 1.60
N GLU A 285 -9.16 -7.32 1.53
CA GLU A 285 -8.38 -8.51 1.13
C GLU A 285 -7.81 -8.38 -0.30
N ALA A 286 -8.57 -7.82 -1.24
CA ALA A 286 -8.10 -7.62 -2.61
C ALA A 286 -7.03 -6.52 -2.70
N LEU A 287 -7.18 -5.43 -1.95
CA LEU A 287 -6.20 -4.34 -1.88
C LEU A 287 -4.93 -4.75 -1.15
N ASP A 288 -5.01 -5.54 -0.08
CA ASP A 288 -3.82 -6.12 0.57
C ASP A 288 -3.10 -7.10 -0.37
N SER A 289 -3.83 -7.92 -1.14
CA SER A 289 -3.21 -8.78 -2.15
C SER A 289 -2.49 -7.98 -3.24
N LEU A 290 -3.13 -6.94 -3.79
CA LEU A 290 -2.52 -6.04 -4.78
C LEU A 290 -1.29 -5.29 -4.20
N GLY A 291 -1.39 -4.77 -2.97
CA GLY A 291 -0.29 -4.09 -2.29
C GLY A 291 0.90 -5.01 -1.98
N ASN A 292 0.62 -6.23 -1.49
CA ASN A 292 1.66 -7.21 -1.14
C ASN A 292 2.43 -7.70 -2.37
N TYR A 293 1.74 -7.92 -3.49
CA TYR A 293 2.33 -8.54 -4.68
C TYR A 293 2.78 -7.54 -5.76
N PHE A 294 1.96 -6.53 -6.09
CA PHE A 294 2.31 -5.55 -7.13
C PHE A 294 3.13 -4.37 -6.60
N LEU A 295 2.81 -3.87 -5.40
CA LEU A 295 3.57 -2.80 -4.75
C LEU A 295 4.72 -3.33 -3.86
N SER A 296 5.08 -4.61 -4.01
CA SER A 296 6.18 -5.30 -3.34
C SER A 296 6.20 -5.23 -1.80
N ARG A 297 5.07 -4.90 -1.15
CA ARG A 297 5.00 -4.74 0.33
C ARG A 297 5.32 -6.05 1.06
N ASN A 298 5.12 -7.22 0.45
CA ASN A 298 5.72 -8.47 0.91
C ASN A 298 7.17 -8.58 0.39
N GLY A 299 8.09 -7.92 1.09
CA GLY A 299 9.50 -7.86 0.74
C GLY A 299 10.25 -9.20 0.77
N GLU A 300 9.76 -10.20 1.52
CA GLU A 300 10.30 -11.57 1.51
C GLU A 300 10.00 -12.25 0.18
N PHE A 301 8.71 -12.29 -0.18
CA PHE A 301 8.22 -12.91 -1.39
C PHE A 301 8.81 -12.25 -2.64
N ALA A 302 8.89 -10.91 -2.68
CA ALA A 302 9.47 -10.18 -3.81
C ALA A 302 10.95 -10.57 -4.05
N GLN A 303 11.75 -10.71 -2.99
CA GLN A 303 13.14 -11.17 -3.10
C GLN A 303 13.25 -12.64 -3.51
N SER A 304 12.40 -13.51 -2.96
CA SER A 304 12.32 -14.93 -3.32
C SER A 304 11.97 -15.12 -4.80
N LEU A 305 11.02 -14.33 -5.29
CA LEU A 305 10.57 -14.31 -6.69
C LEU A 305 11.67 -13.89 -7.66
N ILE A 306 12.40 -12.81 -7.36
CA ILE A 306 13.54 -12.36 -8.17
C ILE A 306 14.65 -13.45 -8.19
N ARG A 307 14.94 -14.09 -7.05
CA ARG A 307 15.91 -15.19 -6.97
C ARG A 307 15.49 -16.40 -7.82
N GLU A 308 14.21 -16.81 -7.77
CA GLU A 308 13.70 -17.91 -8.59
C GLU A 308 13.71 -17.59 -10.09
N ILE A 309 13.42 -16.34 -10.49
CA ILE A 309 13.47 -15.91 -11.89
C ILE A 309 14.92 -15.94 -12.41
N GLU A 310 15.91 -15.45 -11.65
CA GLU A 310 17.33 -15.54 -12.03
C GLU A 310 17.84 -17.00 -12.04
N ARG A 311 17.42 -17.83 -11.08
CA ARG A 311 17.72 -19.27 -11.08
C ARG A 311 17.14 -19.97 -12.31
N LEU A 312 15.93 -19.59 -12.74
CA LEU A 312 15.28 -20.11 -13.95
C LEU A 312 16.04 -19.68 -15.22
N LYS A 313 16.48 -18.41 -15.30
CA LYS A 313 17.31 -17.89 -16.41
C LYS A 313 18.60 -18.69 -16.55
N LEU A 314 19.37 -18.86 -15.47
CA LEU A 314 20.59 -19.69 -15.46
C LEU A 314 20.30 -21.15 -15.86
N SER A 315 19.30 -21.78 -15.23
CA SER A 315 18.96 -23.18 -15.49
C SER A 315 18.49 -23.44 -16.93
N ARG A 316 17.77 -22.51 -17.57
CA ARG A 316 17.16 -22.71 -18.90
C ARG A 316 17.96 -22.13 -20.05
N LEU A 317 18.78 -21.10 -19.83
CA LEU A 317 19.42 -20.30 -20.89
C LEU A 317 20.95 -20.44 -20.95
N THR A 318 21.64 -20.80 -19.86
CA THR A 318 23.11 -20.94 -19.85
C THR A 318 23.61 -22.39 -19.72
N THR A 319 22.71 -23.34 -19.43
CA THR A 319 23.06 -24.77 -19.30
C THR A 319 22.99 -25.47 -20.67
N ARG A 320 23.83 -26.49 -20.90
CA ARG A 320 24.04 -27.14 -22.22
C ARG A 320 22.74 -27.38 -23.02
N PRO A 321 22.71 -27.10 -24.33
CA PRO A 321 21.48 -27.10 -25.13
C PRO A 321 20.86 -28.50 -25.24
N GLY A 322 19.72 -28.68 -24.58
CA GLY A 322 18.81 -29.80 -24.74
C GLY A 322 17.40 -29.34 -25.11
N ALA A 323 16.51 -30.28 -25.44
CA ALA A 323 15.19 -30.00 -26.02
C ALA A 323 14.17 -29.23 -25.12
N THR A 324 14.58 -28.76 -23.94
CA THR A 324 13.76 -27.91 -23.04
C THR A 324 14.45 -26.58 -22.66
N SER A 325 15.41 -26.13 -23.46
CA SER A 325 16.07 -24.83 -23.32
C SER A 325 15.17 -23.70 -23.87
N MET A 326 14.14 -23.36 -23.10
CA MET A 326 13.23 -22.22 -23.29
C MET A 326 12.52 -21.90 -21.97
N ILE A 327 12.05 -20.67 -21.79
CA ILE A 327 11.21 -20.25 -20.66
C ILE A 327 9.79 -20.02 -21.18
N ARG A 328 8.80 -20.66 -20.55
CA ARG A 328 7.37 -20.48 -20.84
C ARG A 328 6.66 -19.79 -19.68
N GLU A 329 5.48 -19.24 -19.93
CA GLU A 329 4.59 -18.69 -18.89
C GLU A 329 4.32 -19.71 -17.78
N GLN A 330 4.20 -20.99 -18.12
CA GLN A 330 4.03 -22.06 -17.13
C GLN A 330 5.28 -22.28 -16.25
N ASP A 331 6.50 -22.13 -16.77
CA ASP A 331 7.72 -22.18 -15.95
C ASP A 331 7.76 -20.98 -14.97
N LEU A 332 7.30 -19.80 -15.40
CA LEU A 332 7.23 -18.58 -14.57
C LEU A 332 6.14 -18.66 -13.50
N ASN A 333 4.97 -19.22 -13.82
CA ASN A 333 3.92 -19.47 -12.83
C ASN A 333 4.33 -20.58 -11.83
N ILE A 334 5.18 -21.54 -12.23
CA ILE A 334 5.82 -22.49 -11.30
C ILE A 334 6.89 -21.79 -10.45
N ALA A 335 7.64 -20.84 -10.99
CA ALA A 335 8.59 -20.02 -10.22
C ALA A 335 7.88 -19.16 -9.17
N LEU A 336 6.70 -18.59 -9.49
CA LEU A 336 5.84 -17.89 -8.53
C LEU A 336 5.43 -18.78 -7.34
N LEU A 337 5.01 -20.02 -7.62
CA LEU A 337 4.66 -20.99 -6.58
C LEU A 337 5.89 -21.40 -5.73
N ARG A 338 7.06 -21.58 -6.35
CA ARG A 338 8.30 -21.87 -5.62
C ARG A 338 8.75 -20.71 -4.75
N ALA A 339 8.62 -19.48 -5.23
CA ALA A 339 8.97 -18.27 -4.50
C ALA A 339 8.13 -18.08 -3.23
N SER A 340 6.91 -18.61 -3.19
CA SER A 340 6.06 -18.58 -1.99
C SER A 340 6.54 -19.51 -0.87
N LEU A 341 7.24 -20.59 -1.19
CA LEU A 341 7.70 -21.58 -0.20
C LEU A 341 8.73 -20.95 0.75
N GLY A 342 8.55 -21.17 2.06
CA GLY A 342 9.38 -20.57 3.09
C GLY A 342 9.18 -19.05 3.29
N THR A 343 8.12 -18.47 2.72
CA THR A 343 7.73 -17.07 2.93
C THR A 343 6.32 -16.98 3.52
N SER A 344 5.98 -15.81 4.06
CA SER A 344 4.61 -15.44 4.47
C SER A 344 3.52 -15.68 3.39
N ALA A 345 3.87 -15.76 2.11
CA ALA A 345 2.92 -16.03 1.01
C ALA A 345 2.57 -17.53 0.82
N GLN A 346 3.23 -18.47 1.50
CA GLN A 346 3.08 -19.92 1.28
C GLN A 346 1.63 -20.44 1.41
N HIS A 347 0.81 -19.78 2.23
CA HIS A 347 -0.56 -20.20 2.54
C HIS A 347 -1.63 -19.23 2.03
N ASP A 348 -1.26 -18.22 1.22
CA ASP A 348 -2.22 -17.26 0.68
C ASP A 348 -3.01 -17.84 -0.52
N PRO A 349 -4.34 -18.03 -0.44
CA PRO A 349 -5.13 -18.46 -1.59
C PRO A 349 -5.15 -17.46 -2.75
N LYS A 350 -4.92 -16.16 -2.49
CA LYS A 350 -4.90 -15.11 -3.52
C LYS A 350 -3.73 -15.26 -4.49
N LEU A 351 -2.65 -15.96 -4.10
CA LEU A 351 -1.53 -16.30 -4.98
C LEU A 351 -2.00 -17.02 -6.27
N SER A 352 -3.09 -17.78 -6.20
CA SER A 352 -3.71 -18.46 -7.37
C SER A 352 -4.35 -17.53 -8.41
N LEU A 353 -4.55 -16.25 -8.06
CA LEU A 353 -5.08 -15.21 -8.94
C LEU A 353 -3.98 -14.52 -9.77
N LEU A 354 -2.72 -14.68 -9.38
CA LEU A 354 -1.57 -14.09 -10.07
C LEU A 354 -1.13 -14.97 -11.24
N GLN A 355 -0.92 -14.35 -12.41
CA GLN A 355 -0.45 -15.05 -13.61
C GLN A 355 0.51 -14.18 -14.41
N PHE A 356 1.72 -14.69 -14.67
CA PHE A 356 2.64 -14.07 -15.62
C PHE A 356 2.21 -14.34 -17.07
N SER A 357 2.23 -13.28 -17.88
CA SER A 357 2.15 -13.36 -19.34
C SER A 357 3.44 -12.87 -19.99
N LEU A 358 3.75 -13.44 -21.16
CA LEU A 358 4.88 -13.03 -22.01
C LEU A 358 4.34 -12.48 -23.35
N PRO A 359 4.12 -11.15 -23.49
CA PRO A 359 3.55 -10.58 -24.71
C PRO A 359 4.35 -10.85 -26.00
N ALA A 360 5.68 -11.04 -25.87
CA ALA A 360 6.56 -11.41 -26.98
C ALA A 360 6.73 -12.95 -27.16
N GLY A 361 6.01 -13.76 -26.37
CA GLY A 361 6.06 -15.22 -26.41
C GLY A 361 7.24 -15.85 -25.64
N PRO A 362 7.43 -17.19 -25.76
CA PRO A 362 8.40 -17.93 -24.96
C PRO A 362 9.86 -17.61 -25.30
N LEU A 363 10.62 -17.13 -24.31
CA LEU A 363 12.04 -16.80 -24.43
C LEU A 363 12.89 -18.06 -24.71
N ARG A 364 13.85 -17.93 -25.64
CA ARG A 364 14.83 -18.95 -26.03
C ARG A 364 16.25 -18.43 -25.79
N PRO A 365 17.26 -19.31 -25.60
CA PRO A 365 18.66 -18.91 -25.58
C PRO A 365 19.04 -18.17 -26.87
N LEU A 366 19.91 -17.17 -26.75
CA LEU A 366 20.33 -16.35 -27.87
C LEU A 366 21.26 -17.16 -28.81
N LEU A 367 20.76 -17.42 -30.01
CA LEU A 367 21.61 -17.32 -31.20
C LEU A 367 21.76 -15.82 -31.52
N PRO A 368 22.92 -15.34 -32.00
CA PRO A 368 23.14 -13.94 -32.31
C PRO A 368 22.24 -13.51 -33.48
N SER A 369 21.19 -12.75 -33.18
CA SER A 369 20.20 -12.32 -34.16
C SER A 369 20.69 -11.10 -34.94
N LEU A 370 21.27 -11.33 -36.11
CA LEU A 370 21.54 -10.30 -37.11
C LEU A 370 20.22 -9.83 -37.75
N SER A 371 19.48 -8.96 -37.06
CA SER A 371 18.23 -8.37 -37.58
C SER A 371 18.02 -6.93 -37.12
N HIS A 372 18.64 -5.99 -37.83
CA HIS A 372 18.25 -4.57 -37.80
C HIS A 372 16.96 -4.39 -38.63
N THR A 373 15.85 -4.95 -38.14
CA THR A 373 14.56 -5.00 -38.84
C THR A 373 13.56 -4.03 -38.24
N GLN A 374 13.11 -3.08 -39.06
CA GLN A 374 12.07 -2.12 -38.72
C GLN A 374 10.73 -2.84 -38.47
N TYR A 375 10.04 -2.51 -37.38
CA TYR A 375 8.69 -3.01 -37.15
C TYR A 375 7.70 -2.46 -38.19
N PRO A 376 6.75 -3.28 -38.70
CA PRO A 376 5.74 -2.80 -39.62
C PRO A 376 4.75 -1.87 -38.92
N LYS A 377 4.42 -0.73 -39.56
CA LYS A 377 3.41 0.21 -39.05
C LYS A 377 2.05 -0.48 -38.94
N PRO A 378 1.35 -0.42 -37.80
CA PRO A 378 -0.06 -0.79 -37.73
C PRO A 378 -0.89 0.20 -38.56
N THR A 379 -1.80 -0.31 -39.39
CA THR A 379 -2.74 0.52 -40.16
C THR A 379 -3.92 0.98 -39.31
N SER A 380 -4.43 2.17 -39.60
CA SER A 380 -5.31 2.95 -38.73
C SER A 380 -6.72 2.38 -38.55
N ALA A 381 -7.18 2.25 -37.29
CA ALA A 381 -8.59 2.28 -36.93
C ALA A 381 -8.82 2.66 -35.44
N SER A 382 -9.20 3.92 -35.19
CA SER A 382 -10.08 4.38 -34.10
C SER A 382 -9.89 3.84 -32.67
N ALA A 383 -8.96 4.43 -31.92
CA ALA A 383 -9.12 4.65 -30.47
C ALA A 383 -8.43 5.98 -30.09
N SER A 384 -9.20 6.94 -29.59
CA SER A 384 -8.72 8.27 -29.19
C SER A 384 -8.72 8.45 -27.67
N TYR A 385 -7.99 9.46 -27.19
CA TYR A 385 -7.96 9.92 -25.78
C TYR A 385 -7.19 9.05 -24.77
N LEU A 386 -5.92 8.76 -25.05
CA LEU A 386 -4.80 8.86 -24.08
C LEU A 386 -3.48 8.62 -24.82
N SER A 387 -2.70 9.68 -25.04
CA SER A 387 -1.47 9.64 -25.85
C SER A 387 -0.23 9.32 -25.01
N THR A 388 -0.06 8.05 -24.68
CA THR A 388 1.20 7.48 -24.16
C THR A 388 1.77 6.51 -25.19
N ASP A 389 2.97 6.78 -25.69
CA ASP A 389 3.64 5.90 -26.66
C ASP A 389 4.13 4.62 -25.93
N PRO A 390 3.64 3.41 -26.30
CA PRO A 390 3.98 2.18 -25.58
C PRO A 390 5.45 1.74 -25.74
N SER A 391 6.23 2.40 -26.60
CA SER A 391 7.60 1.99 -26.93
C SER A 391 8.70 2.59 -26.04
N LEU A 392 8.40 3.60 -25.22
CA LEU A 392 9.43 4.42 -24.57
C LEU A 392 9.68 4.15 -23.07
N PHE A 393 8.77 3.47 -22.35
CA PHE A 393 8.91 3.25 -20.90
C PHE A 393 8.53 1.81 -20.54
N SER A 394 9.52 0.93 -20.39
CA SER A 394 9.23 -0.49 -20.08
C SER A 394 10.31 -1.21 -19.28
N PHE A 395 10.32 -0.95 -17.96
CA PHE A 395 10.98 -1.81 -16.97
C PHE A 395 10.52 -3.28 -17.01
N SER A 396 9.44 -3.61 -17.74
CA SER A 396 8.93 -4.98 -17.92
C SER A 396 9.96 -5.93 -18.55
N SER A 397 10.90 -5.41 -19.34
CA SER A 397 11.99 -6.22 -19.91
C SER A 397 13.09 -6.56 -18.90
N HIS A 398 13.27 -5.73 -17.86
CA HIS A 398 14.46 -5.70 -17.00
C HIS A 398 14.70 -6.99 -16.22
N LEU A 399 13.63 -7.69 -15.84
CA LEU A 399 13.70 -8.98 -15.13
C LEU A 399 14.27 -10.10 -16.02
N LEU A 400 13.82 -10.20 -17.28
CA LEU A 400 14.27 -11.23 -18.22
C LEU A 400 15.44 -10.78 -19.12
N GLY A 401 15.77 -9.49 -19.13
CA GLY A 401 16.87 -8.88 -19.88
C GLY A 401 16.51 -8.42 -21.29
N SER A 402 15.61 -9.11 -21.99
CA SER A 402 15.23 -8.79 -23.38
C SER A 402 13.78 -9.09 -23.76
N THR A 403 12.95 -9.56 -22.81
CA THR A 403 11.58 -9.99 -23.07
C THR A 403 10.65 -9.35 -22.06
N PRO A 404 9.61 -8.62 -22.49
CA PRO A 404 8.67 -7.98 -21.57
C PRO A 404 7.95 -9.05 -20.74
N LEU A 405 7.93 -8.87 -19.43
CA LEU A 405 7.25 -9.72 -18.46
C LEU A 405 6.15 -8.90 -17.78
N THR A 406 4.91 -9.38 -17.83
CA THR A 406 3.77 -8.70 -17.22
C THR A 406 3.12 -9.62 -16.19
N LEU A 407 2.98 -9.15 -14.96
CA LEU A 407 2.17 -9.81 -13.93
C LEU A 407 0.71 -9.37 -14.10
N ASN A 408 -0.22 -10.32 -14.16
CA ASN A 408 -1.66 -10.06 -14.25
C ASN A 408 -2.36 -10.55 -12.99
N TYR A 409 -3.38 -9.81 -12.55
CA TYR A 409 -4.31 -10.25 -11.52
C TYR A 409 -5.62 -10.72 -12.17
N LYS A 410 -5.97 -11.98 -11.94
CA LYS A 410 -7.20 -12.60 -12.47
C LYS A 410 -8.42 -12.13 -11.67
N VAL A 411 -8.91 -10.94 -12.00
CA VAL A 411 -10.19 -10.44 -11.47
C VAL A 411 -11.31 -11.39 -11.87
N THR A 412 -11.99 -11.93 -10.87
CA THR A 412 -13.25 -12.66 -11.00
C THR A 412 -14.38 -11.85 -10.40
N TRP A 413 -15.59 -12.00 -10.94
CA TRP A 413 -16.79 -11.44 -10.31
C TRP A 413 -16.89 -11.88 -8.84
N PRO A 414 -17.18 -10.98 -7.88
CA PRO A 414 -17.69 -9.61 -8.04
C PRO A 414 -16.62 -8.49 -8.05
N LEU A 415 -15.32 -8.82 -8.04
CA LEU A 415 -14.25 -7.81 -7.97
C LEU A 415 -14.13 -6.92 -9.22
N ASP A 416 -14.78 -7.29 -10.33
CA ASP A 416 -14.92 -6.50 -11.57
C ASP A 416 -15.90 -5.32 -11.44
N LEU A 417 -16.68 -5.27 -10.35
CA LEU A 417 -17.44 -4.07 -9.95
C LEU A 417 -16.51 -2.98 -9.41
N PHE A 418 -15.31 -3.34 -8.95
CA PHE A 418 -14.30 -2.43 -8.44
C PHE A 418 -13.16 -2.22 -9.46
N LEU A 419 -12.34 -3.25 -9.66
CA LEU A 419 -11.08 -3.18 -10.41
C LEU A 419 -11.30 -3.14 -11.93
N HIS A 420 -10.86 -2.08 -12.59
CA HIS A 420 -10.85 -1.95 -14.04
C HIS A 420 -9.51 -2.38 -14.66
N LYS A 421 -9.53 -2.70 -15.95
CA LYS A 421 -8.33 -3.15 -16.69
C LYS A 421 -7.23 -2.08 -16.78
N SER A 422 -7.63 -0.80 -16.75
CA SER A 422 -6.76 0.36 -16.58
C SER A 422 -5.90 0.23 -15.32
N ASP A 423 -6.56 -0.01 -14.20
CA ASP A 423 -6.00 0.01 -12.85
C ASP A 423 -5.00 -1.12 -12.70
N LEU A 424 -5.36 -2.31 -13.22
CA LEU A 424 -4.47 -3.46 -13.31
C LEU A 424 -3.24 -3.21 -14.19
N SER A 425 -3.35 -2.44 -15.29
CA SER A 425 -2.17 -2.08 -16.10
C SER A 425 -1.24 -1.10 -15.38
N ILE A 426 -1.78 -0.18 -14.57
CA ILE A 426 -0.98 0.70 -13.72
C ILE A 426 -0.24 -0.13 -12.65
N TYR A 427 -0.93 -1.04 -11.97
CA TYR A 427 -0.30 -1.98 -11.04
C TYR A 427 0.80 -2.83 -11.70
N ALA A 428 0.60 -3.32 -12.93
CA ALA A 428 1.60 -4.11 -13.64
C ALA A 428 2.85 -3.29 -14.02
N THR A 429 2.68 -2.01 -14.39
CA THR A 429 3.78 -1.07 -14.61
C THR A 429 4.54 -0.78 -13.30
N LEU A 430 3.84 -0.51 -12.21
CA LEU A 430 4.43 -0.30 -10.88
C LEU A 430 5.21 -1.54 -10.42
N PHE A 431 4.65 -2.74 -10.57
CA PHE A 431 5.33 -4.00 -10.28
C PHE A 431 6.61 -4.17 -11.11
N SER A 432 6.56 -3.84 -12.40
CA SER A 432 7.72 -3.93 -13.29
C SER A 432 8.85 -2.99 -12.84
N TYR A 433 8.51 -1.74 -12.49
CA TYR A 433 9.47 -0.75 -11.99
C TYR A 433 10.08 -1.14 -10.64
N LEU A 434 9.24 -1.46 -9.64
CA LEU A 434 9.71 -1.83 -8.30
C LEU A 434 10.54 -3.13 -8.31
N SER A 435 10.16 -4.11 -9.14
CA SER A 435 10.93 -5.34 -9.32
C SER A 435 12.24 -5.11 -10.06
N ALA A 436 12.30 -4.16 -11.00
CA ALA A 436 13.54 -3.77 -11.67
C ALA A 436 14.53 -3.12 -10.70
N LEU A 437 14.06 -2.12 -9.93
CA LEU A 437 14.82 -1.46 -8.88
C LEU A 437 15.35 -2.47 -7.85
N ARG A 438 14.48 -3.36 -7.35
CA ARG A 438 14.85 -4.38 -6.36
C ARG A 438 15.83 -5.43 -6.91
N LYS A 439 15.71 -5.82 -8.18
CA LYS A 439 16.67 -6.71 -8.86
C LYS A 439 18.05 -6.08 -8.93
N THR A 440 18.16 -4.83 -9.38
CA THR A 440 19.45 -4.13 -9.49
C THR A 440 20.09 -3.91 -8.13
N HIS A 441 19.31 -3.55 -7.11
CA HIS A 441 19.75 -3.47 -5.71
C HIS A 441 20.32 -4.81 -5.18
N MET A 442 19.62 -5.92 -5.42
CA MET A 442 20.09 -7.27 -5.05
C MET A 442 21.36 -7.70 -5.81
N ARG A 443 21.48 -7.37 -7.10
CA ARG A 443 22.72 -7.59 -7.88
C ARG A 443 23.88 -6.77 -7.33
N LEU A 444 23.66 -5.51 -6.95
CA LEU A 444 24.70 -4.64 -6.41
C LEU A 444 25.20 -5.11 -5.03
N HIS A 445 24.32 -5.54 -4.12
CA HIS A 445 24.75 -6.18 -2.86
C HIS A 445 25.54 -7.48 -3.08
N THR A 446 25.20 -8.24 -4.13
CA THR A 446 25.96 -9.44 -4.53
C THR A 446 27.36 -9.05 -5.03
N CYS A 447 27.46 -8.00 -5.84
CA CYS A 447 28.73 -7.40 -6.29
C CYS A 447 29.60 -6.93 -5.11
N TRP A 448 29.05 -6.12 -4.19
CA TRP A 448 29.73 -5.66 -2.97
C TRP A 448 30.28 -6.82 -2.13
N THR A 449 29.48 -7.88 -1.98
CA THR A 449 29.89 -9.10 -1.27
C THR A 449 31.05 -9.80 -1.99
N SER A 450 30.99 -9.89 -3.32
CA SER A 450 32.05 -10.45 -4.15
C SER A 450 33.36 -9.68 -4.02
N LEU A 451 33.33 -8.35 -4.20
CA LEU A 451 34.48 -7.46 -4.04
C LEU A 451 35.10 -7.55 -2.64
N SER A 452 34.27 -7.64 -1.60
CA SER A 452 34.73 -7.80 -0.21
C SER A 452 35.42 -9.14 0.02
N ASN A 453 34.89 -10.23 -0.57
CA ASN A 453 35.48 -11.55 -0.51
C ASN A 453 36.81 -11.61 -1.31
N ALA A 454 36.86 -11.01 -2.50
CA ALA A 454 38.06 -10.92 -3.32
C ALA A 454 39.18 -10.13 -2.63
N GLN A 455 38.88 -8.96 -2.05
CA GLN A 455 39.85 -8.18 -1.28
C GLN A 455 40.37 -8.96 -0.07
N ARG A 456 39.50 -9.69 0.65
CA ARG A 456 39.92 -10.59 1.75
C ARG A 456 40.80 -11.74 1.24
N ALA A 457 40.57 -12.26 0.04
CA ALA A 457 41.40 -13.30 -0.56
C ALA A 457 42.79 -12.79 -0.97
N ARG A 458 42.89 -11.60 -1.61
CA ARG A 458 44.17 -10.99 -1.99
C ARG A 458 45.06 -10.71 -0.78
N ARG A 459 44.51 -10.11 0.29
CA ARG A 459 45.27 -9.72 1.50
C ARG A 459 45.92 -10.88 2.26
N ARG A 460 45.48 -12.13 2.03
CA ARG A 460 46.16 -13.34 2.55
C ARG A 460 47.56 -13.53 1.95
N TRP A 461 47.80 -12.99 0.76
CA TRP A 461 49.05 -13.12 0.00
C TRP A 461 49.81 -11.80 -0.13
N THR A 462 49.11 -10.66 -0.14
CA THR A 462 49.71 -9.32 -0.31
C THR A 462 49.84 -8.52 1.00
N GLY A 463 49.27 -9.01 2.10
CA GLY A 463 49.31 -8.35 3.41
C GLY A 463 48.56 -7.01 3.43
N LEU A 464 49.30 -5.93 3.72
CA LEU A 464 48.78 -4.54 3.67
C LEU A 464 48.93 -3.88 2.28
N GLY A 465 49.72 -4.47 1.38
CA GLY A 465 49.77 -4.05 -0.02
C GLY A 465 48.64 -4.66 -0.84
N GLU A 466 48.37 -4.10 -2.01
CA GLU A 466 47.44 -4.70 -3.00
C GLU A 466 48.20 -5.52 -4.07
N GLY A 467 49.54 -5.61 -3.95
CA GLY A 467 50.44 -6.43 -4.78
C GLY A 467 50.82 -5.80 -6.14
N GLY A 468 51.91 -6.25 -6.74
CA GLY A 468 52.37 -5.84 -8.08
C GLY A 468 53.86 -5.53 -8.15
N THR A 469 54.26 -4.95 -9.28
CA THR A 469 55.50 -4.18 -9.41
C THR A 469 55.38 -2.86 -8.64
N ASP A 470 56.50 -2.19 -8.34
CA ASP A 470 56.47 -0.86 -7.71
C ASP A 470 55.78 0.21 -8.58
N GLU A 471 55.72 -0.01 -9.89
CA GLU A 471 55.03 0.87 -10.86
C GLU A 471 53.51 0.64 -10.86
N ASP A 472 53.04 -0.62 -10.80
CA ASP A 472 51.61 -0.96 -10.84
C ASP A 472 50.87 -0.70 -9.53
N ILE A 473 51.56 -0.69 -8.38
CA ILE A 473 50.94 -0.58 -7.05
C ILE A 473 50.07 0.69 -6.92
N GLN A 474 50.48 1.82 -7.50
CA GLN A 474 49.69 3.06 -7.45
C GLN A 474 48.42 2.97 -8.32
N VAL A 475 48.53 2.42 -9.53
CA VAL A 475 47.40 2.23 -10.46
C VAL A 475 46.35 1.30 -9.84
N ARG A 476 46.79 0.23 -9.17
CA ARG A 476 45.92 -0.72 -8.46
C ARG A 476 45.20 -0.11 -7.26
N GLN A 477 45.87 0.72 -6.47
CA GLN A 477 45.23 1.47 -5.40
C GLN A 477 44.20 2.47 -5.93
N SER A 478 44.48 3.14 -7.05
CA SER A 478 43.55 4.05 -7.73
C SER A 478 42.30 3.30 -8.20
N LEU A 479 42.49 2.21 -8.97
CA LEU A 479 41.40 1.39 -9.51
C LEU A 479 40.49 0.82 -8.40
N LEU A 480 41.07 0.30 -7.31
CA LEU A 480 40.29 -0.17 -6.17
C LEU A 480 39.49 0.97 -5.51
N ARG A 481 40.08 2.15 -5.30
CA ARG A 481 39.35 3.29 -4.73
C ARG A 481 38.19 3.73 -5.62
N CYS A 482 38.39 3.77 -6.94
CA CYS A 482 37.34 4.09 -7.91
C CYS A 482 36.22 3.04 -7.87
N GLY A 483 36.55 1.75 -8.02
CA GLY A 483 35.55 0.67 -8.02
C GLY A 483 34.76 0.55 -6.70
N TRP A 484 35.40 0.74 -5.54
CA TRP A 484 34.68 0.79 -4.26
C TRP A 484 33.85 2.08 -4.09
N GLY A 485 34.26 3.20 -4.70
CA GLY A 485 33.48 4.44 -4.78
C GLY A 485 32.20 4.24 -5.59
N VAL A 486 32.32 3.75 -6.82
CA VAL A 486 31.18 3.47 -7.72
C VAL A 486 30.12 2.60 -7.04
N VAL A 487 30.49 1.45 -6.45
CA VAL A 487 29.51 0.56 -5.79
C VAL A 487 28.90 1.19 -4.54
N ARG A 488 29.65 2.00 -3.78
CA ARG A 488 29.12 2.76 -2.64
C ARG A 488 28.09 3.79 -3.08
N ASP A 489 28.36 4.51 -4.16
CA ASP A 489 27.55 5.64 -4.62
C ASP A 489 26.29 5.16 -5.34
N MET A 490 26.41 4.12 -6.18
CA MET A 490 25.27 3.34 -6.68
C MET A 490 24.42 2.78 -5.52
N GLY A 491 25.07 2.24 -4.49
CA GLY A 491 24.39 1.63 -3.33
C GLY A 491 23.58 2.66 -2.55
N TRP A 492 24.20 3.78 -2.19
CA TRP A 492 23.55 4.88 -1.49
C TRP A 492 22.38 5.46 -2.28
N PHE A 493 22.51 5.62 -3.60
CA PHE A 493 21.40 6.07 -4.45
C PHE A 493 20.22 5.09 -4.41
N LEU A 494 20.48 3.80 -4.63
CA LEU A 494 19.43 2.77 -4.63
C LEU A 494 18.79 2.56 -3.26
N ASP A 495 19.57 2.62 -2.17
CA ASP A 495 19.05 2.57 -0.79
C ASP A 495 18.14 3.78 -0.50
N THR A 496 18.57 4.99 -0.85
CA THR A 496 17.81 6.23 -0.63
C THR A 496 16.51 6.23 -1.43
N LEU A 497 16.57 5.90 -2.73
CA LEU A 497 15.39 5.80 -3.60
C LEU A 497 14.43 4.71 -3.12
N THR A 498 14.94 3.53 -2.75
CA THR A 498 14.12 2.43 -2.21
C THR A 498 13.49 2.79 -0.87
N GLY A 499 14.18 3.54 -0.01
CA GLY A 499 13.65 4.03 1.27
C GLY A 499 12.44 4.95 1.09
N TYR A 500 12.60 5.99 0.26
CA TYR A 500 11.54 6.95 -0.09
C TYR A 500 10.33 6.25 -0.73
N LEU A 501 10.54 5.44 -1.77
CA LEU A 501 9.45 4.79 -2.51
C LEU A 501 8.61 3.87 -1.62
N ASN A 502 9.24 3.06 -0.78
CA ASN A 502 8.49 2.17 0.10
C ASN A 502 7.80 2.93 1.25
N THR A 503 8.51 3.86 1.90
CA THR A 503 8.04 4.46 3.17
C THR A 503 7.11 5.64 2.94
N ASP A 504 7.53 6.59 2.11
CA ASP A 504 6.92 7.91 1.99
C ASP A 504 5.90 7.98 0.85
N VAL A 505 6.00 7.07 -0.14
CA VAL A 505 5.03 6.94 -1.23
C VAL A 505 4.08 5.77 -0.98
N ILE A 506 4.57 4.53 -1.06
CA ILE A 506 3.72 3.33 -1.10
C ILE A 506 2.99 3.12 0.23
N ASP A 507 3.71 3.04 1.35
CA ASP A 507 3.06 2.73 2.64
C ASP A 507 2.25 3.91 3.18
N LEU A 508 2.62 5.17 2.88
CA LEU A 508 1.85 6.36 3.25
C LEU A 508 0.50 6.41 2.52
N GLU A 509 0.48 6.36 1.19
CA GLU A 509 -0.77 6.41 0.43
C GLU A 509 -1.60 5.12 0.60
N PHE A 510 -0.99 3.97 0.88
CA PHE A 510 -1.74 2.73 1.16
C PHE A 510 -2.42 2.77 2.54
N ARG A 511 -1.80 3.38 3.57
CA ARG A 511 -2.47 3.68 4.84
C ARG A 511 -3.62 4.66 4.63
N ARG A 512 -3.37 5.77 3.91
CA ARG A 512 -4.37 6.79 3.58
C ARG A 512 -5.58 6.20 2.83
N LEU A 513 -5.35 5.27 1.90
CA LEU A 513 -6.41 4.51 1.23
C LEU A 513 -7.25 3.70 2.24
N LYS A 514 -6.62 2.98 3.17
CA LYS A 514 -7.33 2.24 4.22
C LYS A 514 -8.09 3.15 5.18
N ASP A 515 -7.54 4.30 5.54
CA ASP A 515 -8.20 5.27 6.42
C ASP A 515 -9.47 5.85 5.78
N LEU A 516 -9.45 6.10 4.46
CA LEU A 516 -10.64 6.48 3.69
C LEU A 516 -11.68 5.36 3.62
N LEU A 517 -11.26 4.11 3.38
CA LEU A 517 -12.13 2.93 3.39
C LEU A 517 -12.73 2.62 4.76
N SER A 518 -12.05 3.05 5.83
CA SER A 518 -12.51 2.83 7.20
C SER A 518 -13.61 3.80 7.66
N GLY A 519 -13.85 4.89 6.91
CA GLY A 519 -14.78 5.96 7.28
C GLY A 519 -14.24 6.92 8.35
N THR A 520 -13.04 6.68 8.90
CA THR A 520 -12.45 7.52 9.96
C THR A 520 -11.74 8.77 9.44
N GLY A 521 -11.62 8.95 8.11
CA GLY A 521 -11.04 10.15 7.49
C GLY A 521 -11.81 11.45 7.76
N GLY A 522 -13.05 11.39 8.26
CA GLY A 522 -13.78 12.54 8.79
C GLY A 522 -13.57 12.69 10.30
N LEU A 523 -12.83 13.75 10.70
CA LEU A 523 -12.39 14.10 12.08
C LEU A 523 -11.01 13.55 12.51
N ASN A 524 -9.92 14.09 11.93
CA ASN A 524 -8.69 14.37 12.71
C ASN A 524 -7.74 15.45 12.12
N ALA A 525 -8.19 16.25 11.15
CA ALA A 525 -7.42 17.37 10.60
C ALA A 525 -7.62 18.68 11.39
N SER A 526 -7.26 18.70 12.68
CA SER A 526 -7.41 19.91 13.54
C SER A 526 -6.30 20.09 14.58
N GLY A 527 -5.04 19.92 14.16
CA GLY A 527 -3.86 20.23 14.98
C GLY A 527 -3.53 21.73 15.02
N SER A 528 -4.08 22.45 16.01
CA SER A 528 -3.56 23.72 16.57
C SER A 528 -3.13 24.86 15.60
N LEU A 529 -4.02 25.84 15.39
CA LEU A 529 -3.66 27.27 15.35
C LEU A 529 -4.72 28.10 16.08
N SER A 530 -4.33 29.25 16.65
CA SER A 530 -5.13 29.93 17.69
C SER A 530 -5.52 31.38 17.37
N ALA A 531 -6.77 31.70 17.72
CA ALA A 531 -7.32 33.00 18.12
C ALA A 531 -7.21 34.25 17.19
N LEU A 532 -8.38 34.65 16.66
CA LEU A 532 -8.87 36.03 16.45
C LEU A 532 -8.22 36.88 15.31
N PRO A 533 -8.87 38.01 14.87
CA PRO A 533 -10.25 38.47 15.11
C PRO A 533 -11.10 38.57 13.81
N SER A 534 -12.35 39.02 13.94
CA SER A 534 -13.34 39.12 12.84
C SER A 534 -13.28 40.43 12.03
N GLY A 535 -13.54 40.35 10.72
CA GLY A 535 -13.73 41.46 9.78
C GLY A 535 -14.76 41.12 8.68
N PRO A 536 -15.33 42.11 7.95
CA PRO A 536 -16.61 41.93 7.24
C PRO A 536 -16.52 41.36 5.81
N LEU A 537 -17.66 40.81 5.37
CA LEU A 537 -17.98 40.30 4.03
C LEU A 537 -17.91 41.39 2.93
N PRO A 538 -17.92 40.99 1.64
CA PRO A 538 -19.19 41.14 0.93
C PRO A 538 -19.74 39.83 0.33
N VAL A 539 -21.05 39.83 0.06
CA VAL A 539 -21.84 38.67 -0.36
C VAL A 539 -21.94 38.58 -1.89
N ALA A 540 -21.85 37.36 -2.43
CA ALA A 540 -22.46 36.97 -3.70
C ALA A 540 -23.26 35.68 -3.48
N THR A 541 -24.51 35.63 -3.95
CA THR A 541 -25.51 34.63 -3.52
C THR A 541 -25.75 33.49 -4.51
N SER A 542 -25.77 32.26 -4.00
CA SER A 542 -26.65 31.20 -4.49
C SER A 542 -27.14 30.31 -3.34
N THR A 543 -28.40 30.49 -2.96
CA THR A 543 -29.21 29.52 -2.20
C THR A 543 -29.46 28.27 -3.06
N ALA A 544 -29.69 27.05 -2.57
CA ALA A 544 -30.27 26.56 -1.30
C ALA A 544 -29.91 25.05 -1.14
N SER A 545 -30.29 24.28 -0.10
CA SER A 545 -30.51 24.54 1.34
C SER A 545 -30.82 23.22 2.08
N ILE A 546 -30.36 23.07 3.33
CA ILE A 546 -30.90 22.15 4.36
C ILE A 546 -30.76 20.62 4.10
N GLY A 547 -29.94 19.96 4.94
CA GLY A 547 -30.49 18.94 5.85
C GLY A 547 -30.28 17.44 5.55
N SER A 548 -29.06 16.94 5.70
CA SER A 548 -28.86 15.58 6.24
C SER A 548 -27.56 15.50 7.06
N ASN A 549 -27.59 14.79 8.19
CA ASN A 549 -26.40 14.50 9.00
C ASN A 549 -25.82 13.13 8.58
N ALA A 550 -25.64 12.96 7.26
CA ALA A 550 -25.26 11.71 6.65
C ALA A 550 -23.73 11.55 6.63
N GLN A 551 -23.25 10.37 7.05
CA GLN A 551 -21.93 9.88 6.66
C GLN A 551 -21.86 9.82 5.13
N PRO A 552 -20.71 10.07 4.47
CA PRO A 552 -20.61 9.91 3.02
C PRO A 552 -20.74 8.41 2.66
N HIS A 553 -21.90 8.02 2.10
CA HIS A 553 -22.16 6.63 1.72
C HIS A 553 -21.20 6.19 0.60
N LEU A 554 -20.48 5.09 0.85
CA LEU A 554 -19.46 4.54 -0.06
C LEU A 554 -20.09 3.79 -1.25
N ASP A 555 -20.58 4.55 -2.24
CA ASP A 555 -20.94 4.01 -3.55
C ASP A 555 -19.70 3.43 -4.29
N PHE A 556 -19.87 2.40 -5.13
CA PHE A 556 -18.75 1.84 -5.89
C PHE A 556 -18.11 2.86 -6.84
N THR A 557 -18.86 3.87 -7.31
CA THR A 557 -18.30 4.97 -8.11
C THR A 557 -17.32 5.80 -7.28
N THR A 558 -17.66 6.10 -6.02
CA THR A 558 -16.78 6.79 -5.07
C THR A 558 -15.58 5.92 -4.71
N LEU A 559 -15.78 4.62 -4.48
CA LEU A 559 -14.71 3.65 -4.20
C LEU A 559 -13.69 3.59 -5.36
N ARG A 560 -14.16 3.54 -6.60
CA ARG A 560 -13.30 3.61 -7.79
C ARG A 560 -12.54 4.93 -7.86
N ALA A 561 -13.19 6.07 -7.66
CA ALA A 561 -12.53 7.37 -7.68
C ALA A 561 -11.39 7.47 -6.64
N ILE A 562 -11.63 7.02 -5.40
CA ILE A 562 -10.61 6.94 -4.34
C ILE A 562 -9.43 6.05 -4.76
N HIS A 563 -9.71 4.92 -5.43
CA HIS A 563 -8.69 3.97 -5.86
C HIS A 563 -7.88 4.45 -7.08
N SER A 564 -8.53 5.10 -8.05
CA SER A 564 -7.87 5.77 -9.17
C SER A 564 -6.99 6.92 -8.69
N GLU A 565 -7.45 7.74 -7.74
CA GLU A 565 -6.66 8.82 -7.15
C GLU A 565 -5.45 8.27 -6.36
N PHE A 566 -5.63 7.19 -5.60
CA PHE A 566 -4.52 6.47 -4.97
C PHE A 566 -3.47 6.00 -5.99
N LEU A 567 -3.90 5.39 -7.10
CA LEU A 567 -2.99 4.92 -8.16
C LEU A 567 -2.27 6.08 -8.85
N GLU A 568 -2.95 7.21 -9.09
CA GLU A 568 -2.35 8.41 -9.67
C GLU A 568 -1.30 9.03 -8.73
N ARG A 569 -1.59 9.12 -7.42
CA ARG A 569 -0.60 9.60 -6.42
C ARG A 569 0.60 8.68 -6.31
N VAL A 570 0.40 7.36 -6.29
CA VAL A 570 1.52 6.39 -6.27
C VAL A 570 2.34 6.45 -7.57
N LEU A 571 1.70 6.62 -8.74
CA LEU A 571 2.41 6.77 -10.01
C LEU A 571 3.25 8.05 -10.07
N ASN A 572 2.71 9.17 -9.56
CA ASN A 572 3.44 10.43 -9.42
C ASN A 572 4.59 10.34 -8.40
N GLY A 573 4.34 9.76 -7.22
CA GLY A 573 5.35 9.58 -6.17
C GLY A 573 6.50 8.67 -6.60
N CYS A 574 6.21 7.65 -7.43
CA CYS A 574 7.20 6.80 -8.09
C CYS A 574 7.96 7.49 -9.24
N LEU A 575 7.75 8.78 -9.49
CA LEU A 575 8.35 9.60 -10.56
C LEU A 575 8.03 9.14 -12.00
N LEU A 576 7.11 8.16 -12.16
CA LEU A 576 6.78 7.53 -13.45
C LEU A 576 5.87 8.36 -14.36
N THR A 577 5.33 9.48 -13.87
CA THR A 577 4.54 10.43 -14.68
C THR A 577 5.41 11.41 -15.46
N ASN A 578 6.68 11.61 -15.09
CA ASN A 578 7.61 12.43 -15.83
C ASN A 578 8.50 11.55 -16.74
N PRO A 579 8.39 11.67 -18.08
CA PRO A 579 9.17 10.86 -19.01
C PRO A 579 10.69 11.07 -18.90
N GLY A 580 11.16 12.27 -18.53
CA GLY A 580 12.59 12.58 -18.39
C GLY A 580 13.21 11.92 -17.16
N LEU A 581 12.55 12.04 -16.00
CA LEU A 581 12.98 11.33 -14.78
C LEU A 581 12.92 9.81 -14.97
N THR A 582 11.90 9.30 -15.67
CA THR A 582 11.75 7.86 -15.93
C THR A 582 12.86 7.31 -16.82
N SER A 583 13.28 8.04 -17.87
CA SER A 583 14.39 7.59 -18.73
C SER A 583 15.74 7.67 -18.02
N LEU A 584 16.02 8.73 -17.26
CA LEU A 584 17.22 8.83 -16.43
C LEU A 584 17.31 7.70 -15.40
N LEU A 585 16.20 7.38 -14.71
CA LEU A 585 16.14 6.23 -13.80
C LEU A 585 16.44 4.91 -14.51
N GLN A 586 15.92 4.70 -15.72
CA GLN A 586 16.25 3.51 -16.50
C GLN A 586 17.74 3.46 -16.84
N SER A 587 18.34 4.55 -17.34
CA SER A 587 19.78 4.60 -17.65
C SER A 587 20.66 4.37 -16.42
N ILE A 588 20.30 4.90 -15.25
CA ILE A 588 21.03 4.65 -14.00
C ILE A 588 20.98 3.16 -13.62
N LEU A 589 19.80 2.51 -13.74
CA LEU A 589 19.68 1.06 -13.49
C LEU A 589 20.47 0.21 -14.51
N GLU A 590 20.51 0.62 -15.78
CA GLU A 590 21.30 -0.04 -16.83
C GLU A 590 22.80 0.09 -16.58
N VAL A 591 23.30 1.27 -16.18
CA VAL A 591 24.70 1.49 -15.79
C VAL A 591 25.08 0.66 -14.55
N CYS A 592 24.18 0.57 -13.56
CA CYS A 592 24.36 -0.31 -12.39
C CYS A 592 24.43 -1.80 -12.79
N GLU A 593 23.51 -2.28 -13.63
CA GLU A 593 23.50 -3.66 -14.13
C GLU A 593 24.73 -4.00 -14.97
N SER A 594 25.23 -3.03 -15.74
CA SER A 594 26.45 -3.12 -16.56
C SER A 594 27.69 -3.24 -15.68
N PHE A 595 27.89 -2.34 -14.71
CA PHE A 595 29.02 -2.42 -13.78
C PHE A 595 29.08 -3.79 -13.08
N VAL A 596 27.95 -4.27 -12.55
CA VAL A 596 27.88 -5.58 -11.90
C VAL A 596 28.21 -6.71 -12.88
N ALA A 597 27.72 -6.65 -14.12
CA ALA A 597 28.06 -7.64 -15.15
C ALA A 597 29.55 -7.63 -15.54
N HIS A 598 30.21 -6.46 -15.54
CA HIS A 598 31.65 -6.36 -15.74
C HIS A 598 32.43 -7.02 -14.59
N VAL A 599 32.08 -6.75 -13.33
CA VAL A 599 32.71 -7.39 -12.17
C VAL A 599 32.45 -8.90 -12.12
N GLU A 600 31.24 -9.36 -12.45
CA GLU A 600 30.90 -10.79 -12.57
C GLU A 600 31.75 -11.46 -13.68
N ARG A 601 31.87 -10.84 -14.86
CA ARG A 601 32.71 -11.31 -15.98
C ARG A 601 34.21 -11.35 -15.62
N TRP A 602 34.68 -10.47 -14.75
CA TRP A 602 36.06 -10.43 -14.28
C TRP A 602 36.40 -11.45 -13.18
N GLY A 603 35.42 -12.25 -12.74
CA GLY A 603 35.60 -13.27 -11.70
C GLY A 603 35.28 -12.78 -10.28
N GLY A 604 34.54 -11.67 -10.14
CA GLY A 604 34.13 -11.12 -8.84
C GLY A 604 35.08 -10.07 -8.24
N ASP A 605 36.10 -9.63 -8.98
CA ASP A 605 37.08 -8.63 -8.56
C ASP A 605 37.30 -7.60 -9.67
N VAL A 606 37.53 -6.34 -9.28
CA VAL A 606 37.97 -5.30 -10.23
C VAL A 606 39.43 -5.51 -10.62
N LEU A 607 40.29 -6.01 -9.72
CA LEU A 607 41.68 -6.32 -10.07
C LEU A 607 41.82 -7.66 -10.83
N PRO A 608 42.77 -7.77 -11.78
CA PRO A 608 43.22 -9.06 -12.30
C PRO A 608 43.84 -9.94 -11.21
N ALA A 609 43.76 -11.26 -11.38
CA ALA A 609 44.45 -12.20 -10.49
C ALA A 609 45.97 -12.19 -10.77
N LEU A 610 46.78 -12.02 -9.73
CA LEU A 610 48.24 -11.82 -9.81
C LEU A 610 49.00 -12.88 -10.64
N LEU A 611 48.48 -14.10 -10.74
CA LEU A 611 49.07 -15.19 -11.54
C LEU A 611 48.88 -15.03 -13.05
N PHE A 612 47.89 -14.24 -13.50
CA PHE A 612 47.61 -14.04 -14.94
C PHE A 612 48.50 -12.97 -15.59
N GLU A 613 49.15 -12.12 -14.81
CA GLU A 613 50.07 -11.08 -15.32
C GLU A 613 51.53 -11.58 -15.45
N GLY A 614 51.85 -12.80 -15.02
CA GLY A 614 53.22 -13.17 -14.67
C GLY A 614 53.70 -14.56 -15.05
N SER A 615 53.08 -15.27 -16.01
CA SER A 615 53.62 -16.54 -16.50
C SER A 615 53.07 -17.00 -17.86
N LEU A 616 53.84 -16.83 -18.95
CA LEU A 616 54.27 -17.91 -19.89
C LEU A 616 54.89 -17.40 -21.21
N ARG A 617 54.76 -16.12 -21.55
CA ARG A 617 55.47 -15.48 -22.67
C ARG A 617 55.99 -14.12 -22.25
N GLY A 618 57.23 -13.81 -22.63
CA GLY A 618 57.97 -12.63 -22.17
C GLY A 618 57.92 -11.46 -23.16
N ASP A 619 56.75 -11.19 -23.73
CA ASP A 619 56.54 -10.09 -24.68
C ASP A 619 55.44 -9.15 -24.14
N GLU A 620 55.88 -7.94 -23.79
CA GLU A 620 55.15 -6.65 -23.64
C GLU A 620 53.95 -6.50 -22.67
N GLU A 621 53.94 -5.34 -22.00
CA GLU A 621 52.91 -4.76 -21.11
C GLU A 621 52.36 -5.60 -19.93
N ILE A 622 53.22 -5.81 -18.92
CA ILE A 622 52.77 -5.96 -17.52
C ILE A 622 51.86 -4.75 -17.17
N GLY A 623 50.75 -5.00 -16.48
CA GLY A 623 49.80 -3.97 -16.06
C GLY A 623 48.78 -3.52 -17.13
N ALA A 624 48.85 -3.97 -18.39
CA ALA A 624 47.89 -3.59 -19.44
C ALA A 624 46.42 -3.84 -19.03
N THR A 625 46.12 -5.02 -18.50
CA THR A 625 44.76 -5.39 -18.06
C THR A 625 44.29 -4.62 -16.82
N VAL A 626 45.22 -4.06 -16.02
CA VAL A 626 44.87 -3.13 -14.93
C VAL A 626 44.46 -1.78 -15.51
N LYS A 627 45.19 -1.28 -16.51
CA LYS A 627 44.91 -0.01 -17.21
C LYS A 627 43.60 -0.08 -18.00
N GLU A 628 43.34 -1.17 -18.71
CA GLU A 628 42.07 -1.44 -19.41
C GLU A 628 40.87 -1.36 -18.45
N ARG A 629 40.92 -2.11 -17.33
CA ARG A 629 39.86 -2.08 -16.33
C ARG A 629 39.74 -0.73 -15.62
N ALA A 630 40.84 0.00 -15.45
CA ALA A 630 40.83 1.33 -14.86
C ALA A 630 40.13 2.37 -15.74
N ALA A 631 40.34 2.32 -17.06
CA ALA A 631 39.62 3.16 -18.01
C ALA A 631 38.10 2.86 -17.97
N LEU A 632 37.71 1.58 -18.07
CA LEU A 632 36.30 1.17 -18.05
C LEU A 632 35.57 1.54 -16.73
N VAL A 633 36.24 1.41 -15.58
CA VAL A 633 35.65 1.80 -14.29
C VAL A 633 35.57 3.32 -14.13
N ALA A 634 36.50 4.08 -14.72
CA ALA A 634 36.43 5.54 -14.74
C ALA A 634 35.31 6.06 -15.66
N GLU A 635 35.16 5.50 -16.87
CA GLU A 635 34.09 5.81 -17.83
C GLU A 635 32.70 5.54 -17.23
N ILE A 636 32.53 4.41 -16.54
CA ILE A 636 31.29 4.08 -15.82
C ILE A 636 31.05 5.05 -14.64
N ASN A 637 32.10 5.49 -13.94
CA ASN A 637 31.96 6.46 -12.85
C ASN A 637 31.54 7.85 -13.37
N GLU A 638 32.17 8.34 -14.42
CA GLU A 638 31.84 9.61 -15.08
C GLU A 638 30.38 9.60 -15.57
N THR A 639 30.01 8.57 -16.34
CA THR A 639 28.62 8.36 -16.81
C THR A 639 27.60 8.30 -15.66
N LEU A 640 27.97 7.69 -14.52
CA LEU A 640 27.08 7.63 -13.35
C LEU A 640 26.89 9.00 -12.71
N GLN A 641 27.95 9.81 -12.57
CA GLN A 641 27.82 11.14 -11.97
C GLN A 641 27.00 12.08 -12.86
N ASP A 642 27.24 12.08 -14.17
CA ASP A 642 26.48 12.87 -15.15
C ASP A 642 24.96 12.55 -15.10
N LEU A 643 24.61 11.26 -15.01
CA LEU A 643 23.23 10.80 -14.88
C LEU A 643 22.61 11.17 -13.52
N LEU A 644 23.38 11.14 -12.44
CA LEU A 644 22.92 11.54 -11.10
C LEU A 644 22.70 13.06 -11.02
N GLU A 645 23.62 13.87 -11.54
CA GLU A 645 23.47 15.33 -11.60
C GLU A 645 22.24 15.71 -12.45
N SER A 646 22.10 15.10 -13.65
CA SER A 646 20.91 15.26 -14.50
C SER A 646 19.61 14.88 -13.80
N PHE A 647 19.62 13.81 -13.00
CA PHE A 647 18.46 13.34 -12.24
C PHE A 647 18.08 14.32 -11.12
N TYR A 648 19.05 14.78 -10.33
CA TYR A 648 18.78 15.75 -9.26
C TYR A 648 18.40 17.13 -9.81
N GLU A 649 18.95 17.56 -10.95
CA GLU A 649 18.51 18.78 -11.61
C GLU A 649 17.04 18.68 -12.03
N GLN A 650 16.66 17.64 -12.79
CA GLN A 650 15.27 17.44 -13.21
C GLN A 650 14.30 17.26 -12.04
N LEU A 651 14.74 16.65 -10.93
CA LEU A 651 13.94 16.52 -9.70
C LEU A 651 13.71 17.86 -9.01
N SER A 652 14.70 18.76 -9.02
CA SER A 652 14.55 20.13 -8.52
C SER A 652 13.61 20.96 -9.40
N GLN A 653 13.70 20.80 -10.73
CA GLN A 653 12.85 21.48 -11.69
C GLN A 653 11.37 21.01 -11.60
N SER A 654 11.13 19.70 -11.47
CA SER A 654 9.77 19.15 -11.36
C SER A 654 9.08 19.59 -10.05
N THR A 655 9.82 19.56 -8.93
CA THR A 655 9.36 20.06 -7.63
C THR A 655 9.03 21.56 -7.69
N SER A 656 9.80 22.35 -8.45
CA SER A 656 9.56 23.79 -8.62
C SER A 656 8.29 24.10 -9.44
N GLN A 657 7.96 23.27 -10.43
CA GLN A 657 6.78 23.48 -11.28
C GLN A 657 5.46 23.19 -10.55
N THR A 658 5.44 22.27 -9.58
CA THR A 658 4.20 21.91 -8.85
C THR A 658 3.63 23.09 -8.05
N PHE A 659 4.50 24.00 -7.56
CA PHE A 659 4.07 25.22 -6.86
C PHE A 659 3.55 26.33 -7.79
N ALA A 660 3.75 26.23 -9.11
CA ALA A 660 3.24 27.21 -10.09
C ALA A 660 1.85 26.84 -10.66
N ALA A 661 1.41 25.59 -10.48
CA ALA A 661 0.25 25.03 -11.18
C ALA A 661 -1.07 25.02 -10.39
N THR A 662 -1.16 25.74 -9.25
CA THR A 662 -2.41 25.88 -8.48
C THR A 662 -2.85 27.35 -8.34
N ASP A 663 -3.97 27.68 -8.98
CA ASP A 663 -4.78 28.90 -8.88
C ASP A 663 -4.08 30.17 -8.33
N ALA A 664 -3.56 30.99 -9.25
CA ALA A 664 -2.87 32.26 -8.96
C ALA A 664 -3.71 33.32 -8.23
N SER A 665 -4.97 33.04 -7.89
CA SER A 665 -5.89 33.92 -7.16
C SER A 665 -5.71 33.89 -5.63
N LYS A 666 -4.85 33.00 -5.09
CA LYS A 666 -4.63 32.84 -3.63
C LYS A 666 -3.18 33.06 -3.18
N SER A 667 -2.27 33.34 -4.10
CA SER A 667 -0.81 33.32 -3.88
C SER A 667 -0.23 34.59 -3.24
N ILE A 668 -0.92 35.19 -2.27
CA ILE A 668 -0.44 36.35 -1.50
C ILE A 668 -0.78 36.18 -0.01
N LEU A 669 -0.04 35.31 0.71
CA LEU A 669 0.11 35.39 2.18
C LEU A 669 1.14 34.42 2.83
N VAL A 670 1.75 33.48 2.10
CA VAL A 670 2.69 32.48 2.68
C VAL A 670 4.14 32.70 2.21
N ASN A 671 4.60 33.94 2.18
CA ASN A 671 6.01 34.26 1.84
C ASN A 671 6.54 35.45 2.66
N ALA A 672 6.38 35.37 3.99
CA ALA A 672 6.63 36.48 4.92
C ALA A 672 7.30 36.06 6.25
N SER A 673 8.12 34.99 6.24
CA SER A 673 8.76 34.46 7.47
C SER A 673 10.17 33.88 7.29
N LEU A 674 10.81 34.08 6.13
CA LEU A 674 12.19 33.62 5.86
C LEU A 674 13.06 34.65 5.10
N ALA A 675 12.60 35.91 5.02
CA ALA A 675 13.31 37.01 4.38
C ALA A 675 13.74 38.09 5.40
N ASN A 676 14.50 37.68 6.43
CA ASN A 676 15.08 38.58 7.44
C ASN A 676 16.30 37.90 8.10
N HIS A 677 17.48 37.97 7.47
CA HIS A 677 18.80 38.06 8.14
C HIS A 677 20.01 38.10 7.16
N THR A 678 19.92 38.91 6.10
CA THR A 678 21.11 39.30 5.30
C THR A 678 20.92 40.69 4.68
N THR A 679 22.04 41.32 4.30
CA THR A 679 22.12 42.61 3.57
C THR A 679 21.41 43.82 4.19
N MET A 680 22.12 44.50 5.08
CA MET A 680 21.98 45.94 5.34
C MET A 680 23.38 46.50 5.65
N GLY A 681 23.73 47.66 5.11
CA GLY A 681 25.05 48.30 5.33
C GLY A 681 25.98 48.29 4.11
N ALA A 682 25.76 49.23 3.19
CA ALA A 682 26.74 49.67 2.21
C ALA A 682 26.68 51.20 2.11
N ILE A 683 27.79 51.83 1.68
CA ILE A 683 28.01 53.29 1.53
C ILE A 683 28.21 54.05 2.85
N LEU A 684 29.47 54.41 3.14
CA LEU A 684 29.92 55.79 3.44
C LEU A 684 31.48 55.89 3.44
N GLU A 685 31.99 56.75 2.56
CA GLU A 685 33.23 57.59 2.56
C GLU A 685 34.62 57.13 3.08
N GLY A 686 35.67 57.59 2.37
CA GLY A 686 37.11 57.59 2.73
C GLY A 686 37.97 56.58 1.94
N THR A 687 38.84 56.87 0.96
CA THR A 687 39.95 57.84 0.69
C THR A 687 41.34 57.43 1.21
N GLU A 688 42.40 57.87 0.49
CA GLU A 688 43.84 57.51 0.59
C GLU A 688 44.14 56.11 -0.02
N GLU A 689 45.03 55.87 -1.01
CA GLU A 689 46.46 56.24 -1.24
C GLU A 689 47.41 55.39 -0.36
N GLU A 690 48.58 54.85 -0.80
CA GLU A 690 49.54 55.27 -1.84
C GLU A 690 50.35 54.06 -2.46
N GLU A 691 51.58 54.29 -2.95
CA GLU A 691 52.53 53.42 -3.73
C GLU A 691 53.04 52.11 -3.04
N GLY A 692 53.81 51.17 -3.63
CA GLY A 692 54.61 51.12 -4.89
C GLY A 692 55.29 49.76 -5.21
N ASP A 693 56.32 49.77 -6.07
CA ASP A 693 56.91 48.65 -6.87
C ASP A 693 58.33 48.19 -6.36
N PRO A 694 59.22 47.44 -7.08
CA PRO A 694 59.24 46.03 -7.55
C PRO A 694 60.40 45.12 -6.99
N LYS A 695 60.53 43.89 -7.54
CA LYS A 695 61.68 42.93 -7.54
C LYS A 695 61.80 41.99 -6.31
N ASP A 696 62.36 40.77 -6.40
CA ASP A 696 63.49 40.30 -7.23
C ASP A 696 63.45 38.79 -7.62
N GLU A 697 64.37 38.33 -8.47
CA GLU A 697 64.40 36.96 -9.05
C GLU A 697 65.13 35.89 -8.20
N ARG A 698 64.53 34.67 -8.08
CA ARG A 698 65.25 33.38 -8.29
C ARG A 698 64.37 32.12 -8.35
N GLU A 699 64.98 31.06 -8.88
CA GLU A 699 64.41 29.74 -9.18
C GLU A 699 64.33 28.80 -7.96
N SER A 700 63.34 27.88 -7.91
CA SER A 700 63.56 26.41 -7.84
C SER A 700 62.31 25.58 -7.42
N GLU A 701 62.23 24.38 -8.02
CA GLU A 701 61.52 23.15 -7.61
C GLU A 701 59.98 23.07 -7.45
N HIS A 702 59.42 21.93 -7.87
CA HIS A 702 57.99 21.60 -7.85
C HIS A 702 57.55 20.99 -6.51
N HIS A 703 56.43 21.45 -5.94
CA HIS A 703 55.58 20.67 -5.03
C HIS A 703 54.10 21.15 -5.12
N PRO A 704 53.19 20.43 -5.80
CA PRO A 704 51.77 20.79 -5.83
C PRO A 704 51.10 20.44 -4.49
N LYS A 705 50.70 21.45 -3.72
CA LYS A 705 49.99 21.29 -2.44
C LYS A 705 48.54 20.89 -2.69
N THR A 706 48.11 19.75 -2.15
CA THR A 706 46.70 19.34 -2.15
C THR A 706 45.89 20.17 -1.16
N PHE A 707 44.94 20.96 -1.67
CA PHE A 707 43.94 21.62 -0.84
C PHE A 707 42.84 20.63 -0.44
N PHE A 708 42.71 20.36 0.85
CA PHE A 708 41.53 19.71 1.42
C PHE A 708 40.48 20.77 1.78
N PRO A 709 39.30 20.83 1.14
CA PRO A 709 38.16 21.50 1.74
C PRO A 709 37.70 20.72 2.98
N LYS A 710 37.41 21.43 4.07
CA LYS A 710 36.77 20.81 5.25
C LYS A 710 35.31 20.46 4.91
N PRO A 711 34.76 19.34 5.42
CA PRO A 711 33.32 19.10 5.35
C PRO A 711 32.56 20.17 6.16
N PRO A 712 31.33 20.54 5.75
CA PRO A 712 30.49 21.45 6.52
C PRO A 712 30.05 20.83 7.86
N PRO A 713 29.74 21.64 8.88
CA PRO A 713 29.20 21.15 10.14
C PRO A 713 27.81 20.55 9.94
N ALA A 714 27.55 19.39 10.56
CA ALA A 714 26.26 18.73 10.48
C ALA A 714 25.17 19.52 11.23
N THR A 715 24.10 19.88 10.52
CA THR A 715 22.85 20.36 11.12
C THR A 715 22.11 19.21 11.80
N PRO A 716 21.69 19.34 13.07
CA PRO A 716 20.99 18.27 13.77
C PRO A 716 19.54 18.15 13.28
N HIS A 717 19.20 17.04 12.64
CA HIS A 717 17.79 16.69 12.43
C HIS A 717 17.14 16.37 13.78
N VAL A 718 16.04 17.06 14.09
CA VAL A 718 15.28 16.87 15.33
C VAL A 718 14.44 15.61 15.22
N PHE A 719 15.05 14.46 15.53
CA PHE A 719 14.29 13.31 16.01
C PHE A 719 13.72 13.64 17.39
N ALA A 720 12.44 13.34 17.59
CA ALA A 720 11.76 13.58 18.86
C ALA A 720 12.31 12.63 19.94
N PHE A 721 13.28 13.11 20.72
CA PHE A 721 13.62 12.50 21.99
C PHE A 721 12.38 12.52 22.89
N VAL A 722 11.84 11.33 23.20
CA VAL A 722 11.05 11.16 24.41
C VAL A 722 12.02 11.37 25.57
N VAL A 723 12.05 12.60 26.09
CA VAL A 723 12.84 12.96 27.27
C VAL A 723 12.22 12.23 28.45
N TYR A 724 12.81 11.08 28.81
CA TYR A 724 12.57 10.47 30.11
C TYR A 724 12.93 11.50 31.17
N THR A 725 11.93 12.01 31.87
CA THR A 725 12.11 12.87 33.03
C THR A 725 12.96 12.13 34.07
N PRO A 726 14.00 12.76 34.65
CA PRO A 726 14.71 12.14 35.76
C PRO A 726 13.72 11.84 36.88
N PHE A 727 13.73 10.60 37.38
CA PHE A 727 12.77 10.12 38.36
C PHE A 727 12.94 10.88 39.68
N ASP A 728 11.87 11.48 40.19
CA ASP A 728 11.90 12.27 41.43
C ASP A 728 12.07 11.33 42.64
N PRO A 729 13.17 11.40 43.42
CA PRO A 729 13.50 10.42 44.45
C PRO A 729 12.71 10.62 45.77
N LEU A 730 11.48 11.14 45.69
CA LEU A 730 10.65 11.54 46.82
C LEU A 730 9.39 10.67 47.03
N ALA A 731 9.44 9.41 46.60
CA ALA A 731 8.42 8.41 46.91
C ALA A 731 9.03 7.00 47.06
N HIS A 732 9.78 6.75 48.12
CA HIS A 732 10.23 5.41 48.52
C HIS A 732 9.95 5.15 50.00
N SER A 733 9.20 4.08 50.28
CA SER A 733 9.36 3.32 51.52
C SER A 733 10.82 2.85 51.62
N GLN A 734 11.42 2.90 52.81
CA GLN A 734 12.84 2.57 52.99
C GLN A 734 13.17 1.19 52.42
N ALA A 735 14.00 1.15 51.37
CA ALA A 735 14.52 -0.10 50.84
C ALA A 735 15.49 -0.72 51.87
N GLU A 736 15.31 -2.01 52.17
CA GLU A 736 16.13 -2.72 53.16
C GLU A 736 17.59 -2.85 52.74
N TYR A 737 17.82 -2.93 51.42
CA TYR A 737 19.13 -3.04 50.78
C TYR A 737 19.36 -1.85 49.84
N THR A 738 20.57 -1.29 49.84
CA THR A 738 20.95 -0.14 49.00
C THR A 738 22.37 -0.28 48.44
N PRO A 739 22.62 0.06 47.16
CA PRO A 739 23.95 -0.08 46.57
C PRO A 739 24.90 1.06 46.99
N ARG A 740 26.06 0.69 47.52
CA ARG A 740 27.25 1.53 47.66
C ARG A 740 28.05 1.46 46.36
N LEU A 741 28.15 2.58 45.66
CA LEU A 741 28.83 2.65 44.35
C LEU A 741 30.22 3.26 44.51
N ILE A 742 31.22 2.57 43.96
CA ILE A 742 32.62 2.97 43.97
C ILE A 742 33.02 3.42 42.57
N GLY A 743 33.62 4.61 42.46
CA GLY A 743 34.11 5.14 41.18
C GLY A 743 33.02 5.48 40.16
N ALA A 744 33.41 5.50 38.88
CA ALA A 744 32.52 5.80 37.75
C ALA A 744 32.10 4.52 37.02
N PRO A 745 30.81 4.30 36.71
CA PRO A 745 30.38 3.22 35.82
C PRO A 745 31.14 3.23 34.49
N HIS A 746 31.33 2.05 33.89
CA HIS A 746 32.19 1.82 32.71
C HIS A 746 33.68 2.13 32.93
N THR A 747 34.20 1.88 34.15
CA THR A 747 35.64 1.91 34.44
C THR A 747 36.08 0.62 35.14
N LEU A 748 37.37 0.24 35.03
CA LEU A 748 37.94 -0.94 35.69
C LEU A 748 37.91 -0.83 37.23
N GLU A 749 37.87 0.39 37.76
CA GLU A 749 37.76 0.71 39.18
C GLU A 749 36.33 0.57 39.74
N HIS A 750 35.32 0.41 38.87
CA HIS A 750 33.93 0.42 39.30
C HIS A 750 33.56 -0.85 40.09
N ARG A 751 32.94 -0.66 41.26
CA ARG A 751 32.35 -1.72 42.08
C ARG A 751 31.00 -1.26 42.64
N ALA A 752 30.04 -2.17 42.69
CA ALA A 752 28.80 -2.00 43.44
C ALA A 752 28.75 -3.02 44.59
N TYR A 753 28.91 -2.52 45.82
CA TYR A 753 28.66 -3.30 47.04
C TYR A 753 27.20 -3.11 47.46
N ILE A 754 26.60 -4.09 48.13
CA ILE A 754 25.27 -3.92 48.74
C ILE A 754 25.43 -3.59 50.22
N GLU A 755 24.68 -2.61 50.71
CA GLU A 755 24.50 -2.33 52.14
C GLU A 755 23.13 -2.78 52.61
N GLN A 756 23.06 -3.37 53.81
CA GLN A 756 21.84 -3.53 54.59
C GLN A 756 21.98 -2.68 55.86
N ASN A 757 21.07 -1.74 56.11
CA ASN A 757 21.13 -0.83 57.27
C ASN A 757 22.51 -0.15 57.49
N GLY A 758 23.16 0.33 56.42
CA GLY A 758 24.46 0.99 56.47
C GLY A 758 25.68 0.07 56.68
N SER A 759 25.47 -1.25 56.73
CA SER A 759 26.52 -2.26 56.80
C SER A 759 26.66 -2.95 55.46
N VAL A 760 27.87 -2.98 54.87
CA VAL A 760 28.14 -3.79 53.67
C VAL A 760 27.89 -5.27 53.97
N VAL A 761 27.22 -5.95 53.04
CA VAL A 761 26.84 -7.37 53.05
C VAL A 761 27.27 -8.02 51.72
N SER A 762 27.66 -9.29 51.75
CA SER A 762 27.91 -10.05 50.52
C SER A 762 26.61 -10.33 49.77
N PRO A 763 26.48 -9.94 48.48
CA PRO A 763 25.32 -10.30 47.66
C PRO A 763 25.23 -11.80 47.37
N PHE A 764 26.33 -12.55 47.53
CA PHE A 764 26.38 -14.00 47.31
C PHE A 764 26.01 -14.77 48.60
N HIS A 765 26.36 -14.26 49.78
CA HIS A 765 26.31 -15.05 51.02
C HIS A 765 25.43 -14.48 52.13
N ASP A 766 25.38 -13.16 52.31
CA ASP A 766 24.70 -12.54 53.47
C ASP A 766 23.19 -12.31 53.22
N ILE A 767 22.77 -12.15 51.96
CA ILE A 767 21.36 -11.95 51.59
C ILE A 767 20.64 -13.31 51.60
N PRO A 768 19.49 -13.46 52.29
CA PRO A 768 18.79 -14.75 52.34
C PRO A 768 18.13 -15.11 51.00
N LEU A 769 18.26 -16.37 50.56
CA LEU A 769 17.59 -16.87 49.34
C LEU A 769 16.06 -16.68 49.36
N PHE A 770 15.43 -16.95 50.51
CA PHE A 770 13.98 -16.84 50.67
C PHE A 770 13.59 -15.49 51.27
N ALA A 771 12.70 -14.78 50.58
CA ALA A 771 11.98 -13.63 51.13
C ALA A 771 10.76 -14.09 51.95
N ASP A 772 10.03 -15.08 51.42
CA ASP A 772 8.99 -15.81 52.14
C ASP A 772 8.98 -17.28 51.71
N GLN A 773 9.44 -18.14 52.62
CA GLN A 773 9.53 -19.58 52.39
C GLN A 773 8.15 -20.27 52.33
N ASN A 774 7.09 -19.70 52.91
CA ASN A 774 5.75 -20.28 52.88
C ASN A 774 5.04 -20.04 51.55
N ASN A 775 5.26 -18.86 50.95
CA ASN A 775 4.68 -18.48 49.67
C ASN A 775 5.59 -18.76 48.45
N GLY A 776 6.82 -19.25 48.68
CA GLY A 776 7.78 -19.56 47.62
C GLY A 776 8.28 -18.31 46.90
N ILE A 777 8.57 -17.26 47.66
CA ILE A 777 9.10 -15.97 47.17
C ILE A 777 10.60 -15.91 47.50
N PHE A 778 11.40 -15.64 46.49
CA PHE A 778 12.86 -15.62 46.53
C PHE A 778 13.39 -14.19 46.43
N ASN A 779 14.57 -13.91 46.98
CA ASN A 779 15.30 -12.68 46.69
C ASN A 779 16.24 -12.91 45.50
N MET A 780 16.22 -12.03 44.51
CA MET A 780 17.17 -11.99 43.38
C MET A 780 18.02 -10.73 43.49
N ILE A 781 19.31 -10.82 43.18
CA ILE A 781 20.19 -9.65 43.00
C ILE A 781 20.23 -9.32 41.51
N VAL A 782 19.83 -8.10 41.12
CA VAL A 782 19.96 -7.61 39.75
C VAL A 782 21.39 -7.15 39.50
N GLU A 783 22.08 -7.79 38.56
CA GLU A 783 23.43 -7.42 38.14
C GLU A 783 23.41 -6.53 36.90
N VAL A 784 22.64 -6.94 35.87
CA VAL A 784 22.51 -6.23 34.60
C VAL A 784 21.06 -5.79 34.39
N PRO A 785 20.76 -4.48 34.49
CA PRO A 785 19.44 -3.95 34.20
C PRO A 785 18.97 -4.21 32.76
N ARG A 786 17.66 -4.42 32.62
CA ARG A 786 17.01 -4.63 31.33
C ARG A 786 17.37 -3.55 30.30
N TRP A 787 17.59 -3.99 29.07
CA TRP A 787 18.04 -3.21 27.91
C TRP A 787 19.47 -2.65 27.98
N THR A 788 20.27 -2.95 29.02
CA THR A 788 21.66 -2.46 29.10
C THR A 788 22.67 -3.45 28.50
N ASN A 789 23.85 -2.93 28.12
CA ASN A 789 24.89 -3.69 27.42
C ASN A 789 26.07 -4.13 28.29
N ALA A 790 26.30 -3.54 29.47
CA ALA A 790 27.46 -3.89 30.29
C ALA A 790 27.26 -5.28 30.92
N LYS A 791 28.21 -6.21 30.74
CA LYS A 791 28.17 -7.49 31.48
C LYS A 791 28.73 -7.23 32.89
N MET A 792 27.83 -7.09 33.85
CA MET A 792 28.09 -6.92 35.28
C MET A 792 27.85 -8.25 35.97
N GLU A 793 28.71 -8.66 36.90
CA GLU A 793 28.66 -9.95 37.59
C GLU A 793 29.19 -9.84 39.02
N ILE A 794 28.66 -10.64 39.94
CA ILE A 794 29.13 -10.80 41.32
C ILE A 794 30.56 -11.35 41.33
N SER A 795 31.47 -10.63 41.99
CA SER A 795 32.88 -11.03 42.08
C SER A 795 33.07 -12.23 43.01
N LYS A 796 33.38 -13.40 42.45
CA LYS A 796 33.79 -14.58 43.25
C LYS A 796 35.11 -14.36 44.00
N ASP A 797 36.00 -13.53 43.46
CA ASP A 797 37.39 -13.32 43.89
C ASP A 797 37.62 -12.16 44.89
N GLU A 798 36.72 -11.18 45.00
CA GLU A 798 36.90 -10.01 45.88
C GLU A 798 36.11 -10.15 47.20
N PRO A 799 36.64 -9.69 48.35
CA PRO A 799 35.95 -9.74 49.64
C PRO A 799 34.58 -9.06 49.62
N PHE A 800 33.57 -9.73 50.20
CA PHE A 800 32.16 -9.30 50.15
C PHE A 800 31.55 -9.20 48.74
N ASN A 801 32.18 -9.88 47.76
CA ASN A 801 31.65 -10.21 46.45
C ASN A 801 30.96 -9.04 45.69
N PRO A 802 31.60 -7.86 45.57
CA PRO A 802 31.01 -6.72 44.87
C PRO A 802 30.67 -7.06 43.41
N ILE A 803 29.59 -6.48 42.89
CA ILE A 803 29.25 -6.58 41.47
C ILE A 803 30.25 -5.72 40.69
N LYS A 804 30.90 -6.30 39.67
CA LYS A 804 31.90 -5.63 38.82
C LYS A 804 31.67 -5.96 37.34
N GLN A 805 32.18 -5.13 36.44
CA GLN A 805 32.05 -5.40 35.00
C GLN A 805 33.10 -6.44 34.56
N ASP A 806 32.68 -7.48 33.83
CA ASP A 806 33.56 -8.51 33.27
C ASP A 806 34.63 -7.87 32.36
N THR A 807 35.84 -8.43 32.37
CA THR A 807 36.97 -7.92 31.60
C THR A 807 37.58 -9.01 30.71
N LYS A 808 37.56 -8.77 29.40
CA LYS A 808 38.10 -9.68 28.39
C LYS A 808 39.34 -9.06 27.75
N LYS A 809 40.49 -9.73 27.87
CA LYS A 809 41.80 -9.24 27.37
C LYS A 809 42.13 -7.81 27.87
N GLY A 810 41.82 -7.52 29.14
CA GLY A 810 42.07 -6.21 29.78
C GLY A 810 41.12 -5.08 29.36
N ARG A 811 39.99 -5.39 28.69
CA ARG A 811 38.94 -4.42 28.33
C ARG A 811 37.60 -4.81 28.93
N LEU A 812 36.82 -3.82 29.35
CA LEU A 812 35.45 -3.98 29.84
C LEU A 812 34.56 -4.64 28.78
N ARG A 813 33.77 -5.64 29.20
CA ARG A 813 32.90 -6.43 28.30
C ARG A 813 31.52 -5.79 28.16
N PHE A 814 31.10 -5.62 26.91
CA PHE A 814 29.75 -5.20 26.56
C PHE A 814 29.11 -6.19 25.59
N VAL A 815 27.85 -6.57 25.83
CA VAL A 815 26.97 -7.27 24.89
C VAL A 815 26.72 -6.38 23.67
N ARG A 816 26.75 -6.98 22.48
CA ARG A 816 26.42 -6.28 21.22
C ARG A 816 24.91 -6.36 20.98
N ASN A 817 24.32 -5.31 20.41
CA ASN A 817 22.91 -5.32 20.01
C ASN A 817 22.71 -6.21 18.78
N CYS A 818 21.93 -7.27 18.90
CA CYS A 818 21.66 -8.25 17.83
C CYS A 818 20.17 -8.20 17.49
N PHE A 819 19.80 -7.50 16.42
CA PHE A 819 18.41 -7.24 16.06
C PHE A 819 17.57 -8.54 16.01
N PRO A 820 16.42 -8.61 16.71
CA PRO A 820 15.67 -7.50 17.31
C PRO A 820 16.10 -7.09 18.76
N HIS A 821 17.07 -7.76 19.37
CA HIS A 821 17.41 -7.61 20.78
C HIS A 821 18.41 -6.47 21.06
N HIS A 822 18.09 -5.62 22.04
CA HIS A 822 18.99 -4.59 22.59
C HIS A 822 19.55 -5.02 23.94
N GLY A 823 20.88 -5.14 24.08
CA GLY A 823 21.51 -5.57 25.32
C GLY A 823 20.93 -6.89 25.88
N TYR A 824 20.76 -6.96 27.20
CA TYR A 824 19.96 -7.99 27.88
C TYR A 824 18.46 -7.65 27.80
N ILE A 825 17.60 -8.62 27.47
CA ILE A 825 16.16 -8.37 27.22
C ILE A 825 15.25 -8.56 28.45
N TRP A 826 15.83 -8.94 29.58
CA TRP A 826 15.24 -9.10 30.92
C TRP A 826 16.09 -8.33 31.93
N ASN A 827 15.63 -8.16 33.18
CA ASN A 827 16.58 -7.86 34.26
C ASN A 827 17.34 -9.16 34.55
N TYR A 828 18.67 -9.11 34.53
CA TYR A 828 19.53 -10.28 34.67
C TYR A 828 20.36 -10.19 35.95
N GLY A 829 20.62 -11.32 36.57
CA GLY A 829 21.50 -11.46 37.73
C GLY A 829 21.30 -12.81 38.41
N ALA A 830 21.74 -12.97 39.64
CA ALA A 830 21.78 -14.27 40.32
C ALA A 830 20.86 -14.36 41.56
N PHE A 831 20.58 -15.59 41.98
CA PHE A 831 20.10 -15.88 43.32
C PHE A 831 21.25 -15.85 44.35
N PRO A 832 21.03 -15.30 45.55
CA PRO A 832 21.98 -15.40 46.64
C PRO A 832 21.89 -16.79 47.28
N GLN A 833 22.97 -17.22 47.93
CA GLN A 833 23.02 -18.49 48.67
C GLN A 833 22.72 -19.74 47.81
N THR A 834 22.98 -19.70 46.50
CA THR A 834 22.92 -20.83 45.58
C THR A 834 24.26 -20.94 44.85
N TRP A 835 24.74 -22.16 44.59
CA TRP A 835 26.02 -22.38 43.91
C TRP A 835 25.99 -23.65 43.05
N GLU A 836 26.52 -23.55 41.83
CA GLU A 836 26.59 -24.63 40.85
C GLU A 836 27.86 -25.46 41.03
N ASP A 837 27.79 -26.50 41.88
CA ASP A 837 28.94 -27.34 42.28
C ASP A 837 29.64 -28.01 41.07
N PRO A 838 30.88 -27.62 40.69
CA PRO A 838 31.58 -28.15 39.52
C PRO A 838 32.12 -29.57 39.75
N THR A 839 31.95 -30.15 40.94
CA THR A 839 32.26 -31.57 41.20
C THR A 839 31.05 -32.47 40.92
N GLN A 840 29.84 -31.92 40.96
CA GLN A 840 28.58 -32.66 40.78
C GLN A 840 28.11 -32.58 39.32
N SER A 841 27.86 -33.74 38.69
CA SER A 841 27.25 -33.83 37.36
C SER A 841 25.75 -34.08 37.48
N ASN A 842 24.91 -33.23 36.88
CA ASN A 842 23.46 -33.45 36.85
C ASN A 842 23.13 -34.67 35.95
N ALA A 843 22.20 -35.52 36.40
CA ALA A 843 21.91 -36.80 35.76
C ALA A 843 21.22 -36.68 34.38
N GLU A 844 20.52 -35.57 34.13
CA GLU A 844 19.77 -35.34 32.90
C GLU A 844 20.59 -34.55 31.87
N THR A 845 21.31 -33.51 32.30
CA THR A 845 22.20 -32.72 31.42
C THR A 845 23.52 -33.44 31.11
N LYS A 846 23.98 -34.29 32.04
CA LYS A 846 25.27 -35.03 32.01
C LYS A 846 26.52 -34.13 32.00
N ALA A 847 26.33 -32.86 32.30
CA ALA A 847 27.38 -31.87 32.49
C ALA A 847 27.50 -31.49 33.98
N LYS A 848 28.59 -30.79 34.33
CA LYS A 848 28.88 -30.30 35.70
C LYS A 848 28.25 -28.93 35.94
N GLY A 849 28.20 -28.43 37.17
CA GLY A 849 27.95 -27.00 37.42
C GLY A 849 29.10 -26.11 36.90
N ASP A 850 28.81 -24.85 36.58
CA ASP A 850 29.75 -23.84 36.05
C ASP A 850 30.59 -23.12 37.13
N ASN A 851 30.38 -23.44 38.41
CA ASN A 851 31.01 -22.81 39.57
C ASN A 851 30.59 -21.35 39.83
N ASP A 852 29.43 -20.90 39.36
CA ASP A 852 28.84 -19.59 39.62
C ASP A 852 27.59 -19.67 40.54
N PRO A 853 27.03 -18.53 41.01
CA PRO A 853 25.71 -18.50 41.64
C PRO A 853 24.60 -18.68 40.60
N LEU A 854 23.53 -19.37 40.99
CA LEU A 854 22.46 -19.78 40.07
C LEU A 854 21.79 -18.57 39.38
N ASP A 855 21.79 -18.58 38.05
CA ASP A 855 21.48 -17.44 37.20
C ASP A 855 19.97 -17.23 36.96
N VAL A 856 19.55 -15.97 36.82
CA VAL A 856 18.14 -15.55 36.88
C VAL A 856 17.78 -14.46 35.85
N CYS A 857 16.72 -14.72 35.09
CA CYS A 857 16.10 -13.79 34.14
C CYS A 857 14.72 -13.35 34.68
N GLU A 858 14.62 -12.10 35.12
CA GLU A 858 13.38 -11.50 35.64
C GLU A 858 12.65 -10.71 34.53
N ILE A 859 11.42 -11.13 34.23
CA ILE A 859 10.72 -10.79 32.97
C ILE A 859 9.73 -9.62 33.06
N GLY A 860 9.51 -9.06 34.25
CA GLY A 860 8.53 -8.01 34.52
C GLY A 860 8.78 -6.68 33.80
N GLU A 861 7.78 -5.81 33.85
CA GLU A 861 7.78 -4.53 33.11
C GLU A 861 8.84 -3.54 33.63
N GLN A 862 9.09 -3.53 34.94
CA GLN A 862 10.00 -2.57 35.58
C GLN A 862 11.48 -2.88 35.31
N VAL A 863 12.18 -1.96 34.64
CA VAL A 863 13.65 -1.96 34.55
C VAL A 863 14.27 -1.72 35.93
N GLY A 864 15.14 -2.63 36.38
CA GLY A 864 15.82 -2.54 37.67
C GLY A 864 17.11 -1.71 37.66
N TYR A 865 17.90 -1.79 38.73
CA TYR A 865 19.24 -1.19 38.82
C TYR A 865 20.30 -2.16 39.38
N VAL A 866 21.57 -1.89 39.11
CA VAL A 866 22.71 -2.74 39.56
C VAL A 866 22.75 -2.79 41.09
N GLY A 867 22.72 -4.00 41.66
CA GLY A 867 22.67 -4.22 43.10
C GLY A 867 21.28 -4.04 43.73
N GLN A 868 20.21 -3.97 42.93
CA GLN A 868 18.84 -4.04 43.44
C GLN A 868 18.52 -5.46 43.92
N VAL A 869 17.99 -5.58 45.13
CA VAL A 869 17.36 -6.83 45.59
C VAL A 869 15.88 -6.79 45.20
N LYS A 870 15.42 -7.75 44.39
CA LYS A 870 14.02 -7.90 43.97
C LYS A 870 13.40 -9.15 44.60
N GLN A 871 12.14 -9.05 45.04
CA GLN A 871 11.37 -10.21 45.50
C GLN A 871 10.66 -10.83 44.31
N VAL A 872 10.98 -12.08 43.99
CA VAL A 872 10.58 -12.74 42.74
C VAL A 872 9.90 -14.09 42.98
N LYS A 873 9.00 -14.45 42.06
CA LYS A 873 8.34 -15.74 41.99
C LYS A 873 8.86 -16.53 40.78
N VAL A 874 9.31 -17.75 41.03
CA VAL A 874 9.79 -18.69 40.00
C VAL A 874 8.63 -19.13 39.10
N LEU A 875 8.88 -19.17 37.79
CA LEU A 875 7.94 -19.62 36.75
C LEU A 875 8.48 -20.83 35.98
N GLY A 876 9.79 -20.91 35.74
CA GLY A 876 10.43 -22.02 35.03
C GLY A 876 11.95 -21.91 35.00
N ILE A 877 12.61 -22.75 34.20
CA ILE A 877 14.08 -22.79 34.09
C ILE A 877 14.53 -23.30 32.71
N MET A 878 15.65 -22.82 32.20
CA MET A 878 16.28 -23.30 30.95
C MET A 878 17.69 -23.81 31.24
N ALA A 879 18.11 -24.86 30.52
CA ALA A 879 19.43 -25.47 30.63
C ALA A 879 20.28 -25.19 29.38
N LEU A 880 21.30 -24.36 29.55
CA LEU A 880 22.35 -24.13 28.57
C LEU A 880 23.52 -25.08 28.85
N LEU A 881 24.17 -25.59 27.80
CA LEU A 881 25.40 -26.37 27.88
C LEU A 881 26.50 -25.57 27.19
N ASP A 882 27.43 -25.04 27.98
CA ASP A 882 28.57 -24.29 27.50
C ASP A 882 29.86 -25.07 27.79
N GLU A 883 30.62 -25.40 26.72
CA GLU A 883 31.94 -26.05 26.74
C GLU A 883 32.11 -27.37 27.56
N GLY A 884 31.05 -27.89 28.17
CA GLY A 884 31.03 -29.11 29.00
C GLY A 884 30.38 -28.91 30.38
N GLU A 885 30.03 -27.67 30.72
CA GLU A 885 29.34 -27.25 31.94
C GLU A 885 27.84 -27.01 31.65
N THR A 886 27.02 -27.19 32.68
CA THR A 886 25.60 -26.83 32.73
C THR A 886 25.54 -25.43 33.28
N ASP A 887 24.77 -24.59 32.60
CA ASP A 887 24.45 -23.23 32.99
C ASP A 887 22.91 -23.16 33.06
N TRP A 888 22.36 -22.97 34.27
CA TRP A 888 20.91 -22.90 34.49
C TRP A 888 20.41 -21.46 34.55
N LYS A 889 19.53 -21.09 33.62
CA LYS A 889 18.84 -19.79 33.59
C LYS A 889 17.42 -19.92 34.14
N VAL A 890 17.18 -19.50 35.38
CA VAL A 890 15.84 -19.49 36.01
C VAL A 890 15.01 -18.34 35.46
N ILE A 891 13.75 -18.60 35.11
CA ILE A 891 12.79 -17.59 34.65
C ILE A 891 11.85 -17.23 35.78
N VAL A 892 11.82 -15.95 36.15
CA VAL A 892 11.10 -15.42 37.31
C VAL A 892 10.35 -14.13 36.97
N VAL A 893 9.40 -13.74 37.81
CA VAL A 893 8.73 -12.42 37.75
C VAL A 893 8.71 -11.76 39.13
N ASP A 894 8.92 -10.45 39.17
CA ASP A 894 8.73 -9.64 40.38
C ASP A 894 7.32 -9.83 40.98
N VAL A 895 7.20 -9.99 42.29
CA VAL A 895 5.89 -10.10 42.97
C VAL A 895 5.06 -8.82 42.91
N GLN A 896 5.68 -7.68 42.60
CA GLN A 896 5.03 -6.38 42.43
C GLN A 896 4.57 -6.12 40.99
N ASP A 897 4.89 -7.00 40.03
CA ASP A 897 4.51 -6.82 38.62
C ASP A 897 2.99 -6.99 38.38
N PRO A 898 2.34 -6.16 37.53
CA PRO A 898 0.89 -6.26 37.25
C PRO A 898 0.41 -7.60 36.68
N LEU A 899 1.30 -8.41 36.10
CA LEU A 899 1.03 -9.76 35.58
C LEU A 899 1.44 -10.87 36.56
N ALA A 900 2.12 -10.56 37.67
CA ALA A 900 2.57 -11.54 38.65
C ALA A 900 1.44 -12.43 39.20
N SER A 901 0.21 -11.91 39.30
CA SER A 901 -0.95 -12.70 39.73
C SER A 901 -1.40 -13.75 38.70
N LYS A 902 -1.11 -13.52 37.41
CA LYS A 902 -1.54 -14.36 36.28
C LYS A 902 -0.46 -15.38 35.88
N LEU A 903 0.81 -14.97 35.91
CA LEU A 903 1.96 -15.82 35.62
C LEU A 903 2.26 -16.71 36.83
N ASN A 904 2.04 -18.03 36.75
CA ASN A 904 2.25 -18.96 37.87
C ASN A 904 3.09 -20.19 37.49
N ASP A 905 3.06 -20.62 36.24
CA ASP A 905 4.00 -21.58 35.65
C ASP A 905 4.46 -21.12 34.24
N ILE A 906 5.41 -21.82 33.64
CA ILE A 906 6.04 -21.46 32.36
C ILE A 906 5.04 -21.36 31.19
N GLU A 907 3.96 -22.15 31.22
CA GLU A 907 2.87 -22.11 30.24
C GLU A 907 2.09 -20.78 30.25
N ASP A 908 1.98 -20.12 31.41
CA ASP A 908 1.32 -18.82 31.51
C ASP A 908 2.14 -17.72 30.81
N VAL A 909 3.47 -17.88 30.74
CA VAL A 909 4.36 -16.90 30.07
C VAL A 909 4.08 -16.88 28.58
N GLU A 910 4.04 -18.04 27.91
CA GLU A 910 3.73 -18.07 26.48
C GLU A 910 2.26 -17.69 26.19
N ARG A 911 1.36 -17.83 27.17
CA ARG A 911 -0.04 -17.41 27.08
C ARG A 911 -0.26 -15.90 27.22
N HIS A 912 0.50 -15.23 28.08
CA HIS A 912 0.31 -13.80 28.41
C HIS A 912 1.40 -12.88 27.84
N LEU A 913 2.57 -13.42 27.53
CA LEU A 913 3.73 -12.76 26.92
C LEU A 913 4.24 -13.62 25.73
N PRO A 914 3.39 -13.90 24.72
CA PRO A 914 3.70 -14.82 23.63
C PRO A 914 4.96 -14.43 22.88
N GLY A 915 5.78 -15.42 22.56
CA GLY A 915 7.09 -15.25 21.92
C GLY A 915 8.20 -14.80 22.87
N LEU A 916 7.96 -14.51 24.15
CA LEU A 916 9.03 -14.10 25.08
C LEU A 916 9.97 -15.27 25.42
N ILE A 917 9.44 -16.48 25.62
CA ILE A 917 10.28 -17.67 25.83
C ILE A 917 11.08 -18.00 24.57
N ARG A 918 10.46 -17.84 23.39
CA ARG A 918 11.15 -17.94 22.11
C ARG A 918 12.27 -16.90 21.98
N ALA A 919 12.00 -15.62 22.23
CA ALA A 919 13.00 -14.55 22.19
C ALA A 919 14.14 -14.77 23.21
N THR A 920 13.83 -15.41 24.35
CA THR A 920 14.81 -15.81 25.37
C THR A 920 15.72 -16.92 24.87
N ASN A 921 15.15 -17.98 24.28
CA ASN A 921 15.91 -19.04 23.60
C ASN A 921 16.77 -18.46 22.47
N GLU A 922 16.18 -17.63 21.60
CA GLU A 922 16.87 -16.98 20.47
C GLU A 922 18.03 -16.08 20.94
N TRP A 923 17.88 -15.34 22.05
CA TRP A 923 18.96 -14.53 22.63
C TRP A 923 20.14 -15.39 23.09
N PHE A 924 19.89 -16.46 23.86
CA PHE A 924 20.96 -17.36 24.33
C PHE A 924 21.53 -18.23 23.19
N ARG A 925 20.74 -18.52 22.15
CA ARG A 925 21.11 -19.42 21.04
C ARG A 925 21.89 -18.72 19.93
N PHE A 926 21.38 -17.60 19.37
CA PHE A 926 22.00 -16.92 18.23
C PHE A 926 23.33 -16.23 18.57
N VAL A 927 23.80 -16.39 19.81
CA VAL A 927 25.20 -16.24 20.20
C VAL A 927 26.16 -17.05 19.29
N VAL A 928 25.69 -18.15 18.64
CA VAL A 928 26.41 -18.79 17.52
C VAL A 928 25.51 -19.34 16.41
N TYR A 929 25.87 -19.05 15.17
CA TYR A 929 25.54 -19.84 13.97
C TYR A 929 26.75 -19.80 13.01
N SER A 930 27.41 -20.94 12.75
CA SER A 930 28.47 -21.06 11.72
C SER A 930 28.89 -22.52 11.39
N VAL A 931 28.00 -23.26 10.73
CA VAL A 931 28.37 -24.33 9.78
C VAL A 931 27.36 -24.16 8.63
N LEU A 932 27.74 -23.95 7.36
CA LEU A 932 28.70 -24.77 6.61
C LEU A 932 29.47 -23.96 5.56
N PHE A 933 30.79 -23.81 5.74
CA PHE A 933 31.78 -23.98 4.65
C PHE A 933 33.20 -24.03 5.22
N ALA A 934 33.74 -25.23 5.40
CA ALA A 934 35.13 -25.41 5.79
C ALA A 934 36.02 -25.36 4.53
N PHE A 935 36.75 -24.25 4.32
CA PHE A 935 38.12 -24.27 3.81
C PHE A 935 38.84 -22.91 4.00
N THR A 936 39.94 -22.92 4.76
CA THR A 936 40.88 -21.79 4.98
C THR A 936 40.34 -20.52 5.68
N GLN A 937 40.32 -20.58 7.01
CA GLN A 937 40.91 -19.63 7.99
C GLN A 937 40.79 -18.09 7.86
N HIS A 938 40.60 -17.44 9.02
CA HIS A 938 40.64 -15.99 9.28
C HIS A 938 39.50 -15.14 8.68
N ALA A 939 38.44 -14.93 9.48
CA ALA A 939 37.39 -13.94 9.27
C ALA A 939 36.84 -13.41 10.61
N THR A 940 36.24 -12.21 10.59
CA THR A 940 35.78 -11.46 11.79
C THR A 940 34.25 -11.14 11.77
N SER A 941 33.31 -11.47 12.68
CA SER A 941 33.19 -12.38 13.87
C SER A 941 32.26 -11.68 14.94
N ILE A 942 31.20 -12.32 15.53
CA ILE A 942 30.06 -11.67 16.30
C ILE A 942 29.65 -12.38 17.64
N TYR A 943 29.38 -11.65 18.74
CA TYR A 943 29.17 -11.97 20.20
C TYR A 943 29.88 -13.13 20.99
N LYS A 944 29.68 -14.44 20.76
CA LYS A 944 30.70 -15.47 21.14
C LYS A 944 31.46 -16.04 19.95
N ILE A 945 30.89 -15.88 18.75
CA ILE A 945 31.62 -15.89 17.49
C ILE A 945 32.50 -14.65 17.17
N PRO A 946 32.88 -13.61 17.99
CA PRO A 946 33.82 -12.52 17.68
C PRO A 946 35.25 -12.84 18.16
N ASP A 947 35.33 -13.91 18.96
CA ASP A 947 36.51 -14.51 19.54
C ASP A 947 36.63 -15.98 19.09
N GLY A 948 35.78 -16.43 18.16
CA GLY A 948 35.93 -17.70 17.43
C GLY A 948 35.34 -18.97 18.08
N LYS A 949 34.32 -18.89 18.95
CA LYS A 949 33.78 -20.06 19.68
C LYS A 949 32.55 -20.74 19.00
N PRO A 950 32.34 -22.06 19.21
CA PRO A 950 31.25 -22.88 18.63
C PRO A 950 29.92 -22.82 19.42
N GLU A 951 28.85 -23.40 18.87
CA GLU A 951 27.46 -23.27 19.36
C GLU A 951 27.20 -23.93 20.72
N ASN A 952 26.67 -23.13 21.65
CA ASN A 952 26.15 -23.59 22.94
C ASN A 952 24.93 -24.50 22.68
N THR A 953 24.95 -25.71 23.23
CA THR A 953 23.86 -26.68 23.05
C THR A 953 22.85 -26.52 24.19
N PHE A 954 21.55 -26.64 23.95
CA PHE A 954 20.58 -26.70 25.04
C PHE A 954 20.30 -28.16 25.42
N ALA A 955 20.17 -28.43 26.73
CA ALA A 955 19.50 -29.66 27.15
C ALA A 955 17.99 -29.56 26.84
N PHE A 956 17.29 -30.70 26.85
CA PHE A 956 15.85 -30.78 26.59
C PHE A 956 15.39 -30.09 25.29
N SER A 957 16.23 -30.10 24.25
CA SER A 957 15.97 -29.46 22.95
C SER A 957 15.78 -27.92 22.99
N GLY A 958 16.04 -27.27 24.12
CA GLY A 958 15.78 -25.84 24.33
C GLY A 958 14.39 -25.50 24.89
N GLU A 959 13.62 -26.49 25.32
CA GLU A 959 12.36 -26.28 26.05
C GLU A 959 12.63 -25.82 27.49
N ALA A 960 11.95 -24.77 27.93
CA ALA A 960 11.96 -24.36 29.33
C ALA A 960 11.15 -25.35 30.20
N LYS A 961 11.70 -25.75 31.35
CA LYS A 961 11.02 -26.61 32.33
C LYS A 961 10.13 -25.79 33.26
N ASN A 962 9.12 -26.48 33.81
CA ASN A 962 8.10 -25.89 34.66
C ASN A 962 8.64 -25.44 36.03
N LYS A 963 7.82 -24.65 36.74
CA LYS A 963 8.14 -24.11 38.06
C LYS A 963 8.60 -25.17 39.06
N LYS A 964 7.97 -26.36 39.05
CA LYS A 964 8.32 -27.43 39.99
C LYS A 964 9.78 -27.86 39.81
N TYR A 965 10.17 -28.19 38.58
CA TYR A 965 11.53 -28.61 38.26
C TYR A 965 12.55 -27.50 38.56
N ALA A 966 12.22 -26.24 38.22
CA ALA A 966 13.02 -25.08 38.57
C ALA A 966 13.26 -24.96 40.09
N THR A 967 12.22 -25.18 40.89
CA THR A 967 12.31 -25.15 42.36
C THR A 967 13.17 -26.29 42.91
N GLU A 968 13.12 -27.47 42.30
CA GLU A 968 13.97 -28.61 42.66
C GLU A 968 15.46 -28.30 42.42
N ILE A 969 15.83 -27.72 41.27
CA ILE A 969 17.21 -27.28 40.98
C ILE A 969 17.67 -26.18 41.95
N ILE A 970 16.84 -25.17 42.23
CA ILE A 970 17.18 -24.09 43.19
C ILE A 970 17.52 -24.66 44.58
N HIS A 971 16.79 -25.69 45.04
CA HIS A 971 17.09 -26.36 46.31
C HIS A 971 18.39 -27.17 46.26
N GLU A 972 18.72 -27.84 45.14
CA GLU A 972 20.01 -28.53 44.99
C GLU A 972 21.19 -27.54 45.04
N CYS A 973 21.10 -26.42 44.30
CA CYS A 973 22.11 -25.36 44.32
C CYS A 973 22.22 -24.66 45.70
N HIS A 974 21.12 -24.55 46.45
CA HIS A 974 21.14 -24.01 47.82
C HIS A 974 21.84 -24.96 48.81
N GLU A 975 21.58 -26.27 48.75
CA GLU A 975 22.30 -27.26 49.57
C GLU A 975 23.78 -27.39 49.16
N ALA A 976 24.11 -27.20 47.88
CA ALA A 976 25.49 -27.09 47.42
C ALA A 976 26.21 -25.87 48.00
N TRP A 977 25.59 -24.68 47.93
CA TRP A 977 26.11 -23.49 48.62
C TRP A 977 26.19 -23.70 50.13
N ARG A 978 25.24 -24.41 50.75
CA ARG A 978 25.27 -24.70 52.18
C ARG A 978 26.52 -25.51 52.56
N ARG A 979 26.90 -26.50 51.74
CA ARG A 979 28.16 -27.26 51.89
C ARG A 979 29.40 -26.39 51.67
N LEU A 980 29.36 -25.45 50.72
CA LEU A 980 30.44 -24.49 50.46
C LEU A 980 30.68 -23.58 51.69
N ILE A 981 29.62 -22.99 52.23
CA ILE A 981 29.70 -21.98 53.30
C ILE A 981 29.93 -22.59 54.70
N THR A 982 29.64 -23.88 54.91
CA THR A 982 30.07 -24.61 56.13
C THR A 982 31.50 -25.16 56.02
N GLY A 983 32.09 -25.19 54.82
CA GLY A 983 33.40 -25.79 54.57
C GLY A 983 33.39 -27.31 54.39
N GLU A 984 32.22 -27.90 54.12
CA GLU A 984 32.08 -29.30 53.70
C GLU A 984 32.54 -29.51 52.24
N SER A 985 32.33 -28.50 51.38
CA SER A 985 32.93 -28.40 50.04
C SER A 985 34.12 -27.42 50.06
N PRO A 986 35.20 -27.67 49.28
CA PRO A 986 36.37 -26.79 49.24
C PRO A 986 36.06 -25.49 48.47
N ALA A 987 36.31 -24.33 49.10
CA ALA A 987 35.97 -23.02 48.51
C ALA A 987 36.81 -22.59 47.30
N ALA A 988 37.97 -23.24 47.06
CA ALA A 988 38.89 -22.92 45.96
C ALA A 988 39.19 -21.41 45.84
N ASP A 989 38.74 -20.78 44.75
CA ASP A 989 38.96 -19.35 44.45
C ASP A 989 37.78 -18.44 44.88
N ILE A 990 36.79 -18.97 45.61
CA ILE A 990 35.60 -18.21 46.07
C ILE A 990 35.86 -17.54 47.43
N ALA A 991 35.75 -16.22 47.45
CA ALA A 991 35.79 -15.39 48.65
C ALA A 991 34.51 -15.52 49.47
N ILE A 992 34.56 -16.33 50.53
CA ILE A 992 33.45 -16.61 51.45
C ILE A 992 33.28 -15.58 52.61
N ASP A 993 33.91 -14.41 52.51
CA ASP A 993 33.85 -13.35 53.53
C ASP A 993 32.41 -12.83 53.71
N ASN A 994 31.84 -12.97 54.92
CA ASN A 994 30.44 -12.62 55.23
C ASN A 994 30.28 -12.07 56.67
N ILE A 995 29.17 -11.42 57.00
CA ILE A 995 28.89 -10.85 58.35
C ILE A 995 27.63 -11.41 59.05
N THR A 996 26.91 -12.35 58.44
CA THR A 996 25.68 -12.93 59.01
C THR A 996 25.86 -14.39 59.47
N ILE A 997 26.64 -15.21 58.75
CA ILE A 997 26.67 -16.67 58.92
C ILE A 997 27.77 -17.06 59.92
N LYS A 998 27.45 -16.89 61.22
CA LYS A 998 28.34 -17.13 62.38
C LYS A 998 29.06 -18.49 62.42
N ASN A 999 28.54 -19.50 61.72
CA ASN A 999 29.08 -20.86 61.69
C ASN A 999 30.00 -21.13 60.49
N SER A 1000 30.20 -20.15 59.61
CA SER A 1000 31.05 -20.26 58.42
C SER A 1000 32.52 -19.94 58.73
N PRO A 1001 33.50 -20.55 58.04
CA PRO A 1001 34.91 -20.20 58.20
C PRO A 1001 35.28 -18.83 57.61
N GLY A 1002 34.37 -18.20 56.84
CA GLY A 1002 34.49 -16.83 56.33
C GLY A 1002 33.77 -15.75 57.16
N PHE A 1003 33.24 -16.09 58.34
CA PHE A 1003 32.53 -15.12 59.18
C PHE A 1003 33.46 -14.05 59.76
N LEU A 1004 33.16 -12.79 59.47
CA LEU A 1004 33.91 -11.63 59.96
C LEU A 1004 33.06 -10.75 60.89
N GLN A 1005 33.72 -10.18 61.90
CA GLN A 1005 33.13 -9.10 62.71
C GLN A 1005 33.42 -7.73 62.05
N ARG A 1006 32.58 -6.73 62.30
CA ARG A 1006 32.61 -5.42 61.61
C ARG A 1006 33.84 -4.56 61.94
N ASP A 1007 34.58 -4.92 62.99
CA ASP A 1007 35.87 -4.35 63.40
C ASP A 1007 37.07 -5.05 62.76
N HIS A 1008 36.87 -6.19 62.07
CA HIS A 1008 37.93 -6.94 61.43
C HIS A 1008 38.59 -6.11 60.30
N PRO A 1009 39.93 -6.11 60.16
CA PRO A 1009 40.64 -5.24 59.22
C PRO A 1009 40.08 -5.26 57.80
N LYS A 1010 39.82 -6.45 57.22
CA LYS A 1010 39.20 -6.61 55.88
C LYS A 1010 37.93 -5.78 55.69
N TYR A 1011 37.08 -5.70 56.71
CA TYR A 1011 35.81 -4.95 56.67
C TYR A 1011 36.06 -3.44 56.78
N THR A 1012 36.93 -3.04 57.71
CA THR A 1012 37.28 -1.62 57.91
C THR A 1012 38.02 -0.99 56.73
N THR A 1013 38.68 -1.80 55.88
CA THR A 1013 39.34 -1.37 54.65
C THR A 1013 38.43 -1.26 53.43
N LEU A 1014 37.13 -1.61 53.55
CA LEU A 1014 36.19 -1.48 52.43
C LEU A 1014 36.00 0.01 52.05
N PRO A 1015 36.05 0.35 50.74
CA PRO A 1015 35.93 1.74 50.31
C PRO A 1015 34.55 2.33 50.65
N ALA A 1016 34.52 3.63 50.96
CA ALA A 1016 33.29 4.39 51.13
C ALA A 1016 32.66 4.73 49.77
N ASP A 1017 31.36 5.07 49.76
CA ASP A 1017 30.67 5.49 48.54
C ASP A 1017 31.40 6.65 47.86
N SER A 1018 31.64 6.50 46.57
CA SER A 1018 32.41 7.45 45.76
C SER A 1018 31.81 7.54 44.35
N ARG A 1019 30.47 7.47 44.28
CA ARG A 1019 29.69 7.50 43.03
C ARG A 1019 30.07 8.70 42.15
N LYS A 1020 30.45 8.40 40.91
CA LYS A 1020 30.74 9.39 39.85
C LYS A 1020 29.81 9.16 38.66
N THR A 1021 29.68 10.17 37.81
CA THR A 1021 28.99 10.05 36.52
C THR A 1021 29.62 8.94 35.66
N PRO A 1022 28.83 8.16 34.89
CA PRO A 1022 29.36 7.13 33.99
C PRO A 1022 30.42 7.65 33.03
N ALA A 1023 31.46 6.85 32.79
CA ALA A 1023 32.43 7.10 31.74
C ALA A 1023 31.82 6.86 30.35
N PRO A 1024 32.30 7.56 29.30
CA PRO A 1024 31.78 7.40 27.94
C PRO A 1024 32.06 6.01 27.38
N ILE A 1025 31.03 5.41 26.77
CA ILE A 1025 31.10 4.09 26.11
C ILE A 1025 31.59 4.27 24.67
N ASP A 1026 32.34 3.30 24.15
CA ASP A 1026 32.70 3.19 22.73
C ASP A 1026 31.42 3.12 21.84
N PRO A 1027 31.20 4.03 20.87
CA PRO A 1027 30.00 4.04 20.02
C PRO A 1027 29.75 2.76 19.20
N SER A 1028 30.73 1.86 19.09
CA SER A 1028 30.52 0.55 18.49
C SER A 1028 29.65 -0.39 19.34
N VAL A 1029 29.46 -0.14 20.64
CA VAL A 1029 28.57 -0.94 21.50
C VAL A 1029 27.11 -0.80 21.03
N SER A 1030 26.69 0.42 20.70
CA SER A 1030 25.35 0.73 20.18
C SER A 1030 25.09 0.24 18.74
N LYS A 1031 26.07 -0.36 18.05
CA LYS A 1031 25.88 -0.88 16.69
C LYS A 1031 25.04 -2.14 16.69
N TRP A 1032 23.98 -2.11 15.89
CA TRP A 1032 23.15 -3.26 15.57
C TRP A 1032 23.87 -4.24 14.65
N TRP A 1033 23.76 -5.51 14.99
CA TRP A 1033 24.13 -6.66 14.18
C TRP A 1033 22.85 -7.38 13.75
N TYR A 1034 22.77 -7.80 12.50
CA TYR A 1034 21.57 -8.42 11.95
C TYR A 1034 21.83 -9.92 11.73
N ILE A 1035 20.99 -10.76 12.33
CA ILE A 1035 21.04 -12.21 12.18
C ILE A 1035 20.39 -12.55 10.84
N SER A 1036 21.12 -13.28 9.97
CA SER A 1036 20.57 -13.73 8.69
C SER A 1036 19.61 -14.89 8.92
N SER A 1037 18.30 -14.63 8.87
CA SER A 1037 17.21 -15.60 9.08
C SER A 1037 17.04 -16.57 7.89
N ALA A 1038 18.10 -17.28 7.53
CA ALA A 1038 18.12 -18.26 6.45
C ALA A 1038 18.40 -19.67 7.01
N PRO A 1039 17.44 -20.60 6.98
CA PRO A 1039 17.79 -22.01 6.96
C PRO A 1039 18.53 -22.30 5.64
N VAL A 1040 19.63 -23.05 5.73
CA VAL A 1040 20.47 -23.51 4.60
C VAL A 1040 20.25 -25.00 4.39
#